data_AF-A0AAN6VW11-F1
#
_entry.id   AF-A0AAN6VW11-F1
#
_cell.length_a   1.000
_cell.length_b   1.000
_cell.length_c   1.000
_cell.angle_alpha   90.00
_cell.angle_beta   90.00
_cell.angle_gamma   90.00
#
_symmetry.space_group_name_H-M   'P 1'
#
loop_
_entity.id
_entity.type
_entity.pdbx_description
1 polymer ?
#
loop_
_entity_poly.entity_id
_entity_poly.type
_entity_poly.pdbx_seq_one_letter_code
_entity_poly.pdbx_strand_id
1 'polypeptide(L)'
;MKTSPSRTLFSSLLLSSLPLSLAQLAVPAELPGAWEYEGCYVDVPGRTINGASYADGADMTIEACLAFCTSKGFAYAGTEYSVECFCGSGLAATADKVADSVCNMPCSGDATQPCGAGSRLSIFHTTEVSGPQVNPGVNDYNYLGCYSEGTTGRALTYGAGGIPAAEMTVAKCTAACRAANYILAGVEFGGECYCGNTIANGGAIATSGCNMLCNGDSSEFCGGGNRLNVYNYQNQYDPAATSTATPAPSGGGANPAGPSQPETVGNYEWHGCRTEATGTRALSAATFASDEMTLEACQAFCSAYTYFGVEYARECFCGNTFNTGSVLAPATDCSMPCAGSPSQYCGAGNRLSVYAKDGTAPPLSTTTAADPTSTSPPPVVTGVPGGWTYQGCWIDGKQGRILPYQVTDSQTNSQAACANACAAAGYSISGTEYAVQCFCGKAIYNGGVKTAESDCSTSCPGAPSQKCGAGDRMSIVAKGTPDIYAPPAPQPSVGSWAYQGCAEDNINDKRTFFWQLFFPGVMTPKMCLDRCAQYGYHAAGLEYGEECYCGDPANMATHGATFRPETECNIVCAGNASAICGGLARLTTYFWTGPALYSWDFPQDSRAGEYRFLVDGVNIPLITQETITGKVSFISKGATGPGNETGAYELDLATLTFRTLHIKTDVFCAAGVTLPDKAGRQLNIGGWAGDATYGTRLYWPDGSPGVPGTHDWQENVNVLKLQAGRWYPSAMIMSNGSVMVIGGSIGSNDAATPSIEILPFTGQTPLYMDWLDRTHPNNLYPFLCVLPGGGIFVQYWNEARILDPVTFATIKTLPNAPGAVNDDKGGRTYPLEGAAVLLPQKYPYTANLGFLVCGGSTEGPGWAIDNCVSTYPEDANPKWEIERMPSFRVMSCMAPLPDGTYLIVNGALHGVAGFGLGVGPNLNALLYDPEKPLGKRITVAANTTIARMYHSEAITLLDGRVLISGSNPEDGVNPEEYRVEVFVPPYLLNGKPRPTFTIANKDWAWGQTNIPFTLGHAAQNGGGITATLLGAVSSTHGNSMGARTLIPKVTCTGGTSCTIDAPPNANICPPGWYQLFVLDGGVPAVGVYVRIGGDPGKLGNWPQGPDFTTPGI
;
A
#
# COMPACT_ATOMS: atom_id res chain seq x y z
N MET A 1 53.05 -7.67 24.43
CA MET A 1 52.98 -7.66 25.91
C MET A 1 51.65 -7.08 26.36
N LYS A 2 50.70 -7.94 26.74
CA LYS A 2 49.80 -7.87 27.91
C LYS A 2 48.96 -9.15 27.87
N THR A 3 48.74 -9.74 29.03
CA THR A 3 48.67 -11.18 29.29
C THR A 3 47.26 -11.70 29.56
N SER A 4 46.86 -12.77 28.84
CA SER A 4 46.09 -13.97 29.28
C SER A 4 44.68 -13.83 29.91
N PRO A 5 43.85 -14.91 30.00
CA PRO A 5 44.20 -16.33 29.81
C PRO A 5 43.26 -17.20 28.95
N SER A 6 43.87 -18.27 28.43
CA SER A 6 43.22 -19.49 27.96
C SER A 6 42.48 -20.24 29.09
N ARG A 7 41.35 -20.87 28.76
CA ARG A 7 40.85 -22.07 29.44
C ARG A 7 40.49 -23.13 28.40
N THR A 8 41.21 -24.24 28.47
CA THR A 8 40.91 -25.52 27.83
C THR A 8 40.16 -26.45 28.80
N LEU A 9 39.45 -27.42 28.23
CA LEU A 9 38.89 -28.68 28.77
C LEU A 9 37.42 -28.69 29.24
N PHE A 10 36.54 -29.22 28.38
CA PHE A 10 35.58 -30.31 28.67
C PHE A 10 35.35 -31.07 27.34
N SER A 11 35.99 -32.22 27.17
CA SER A 11 35.42 -33.57 27.34
C SER A 11 34.33 -33.92 26.32
N SER A 12 34.72 -34.82 25.42
CA SER A 12 33.92 -35.64 24.52
C SER A 12 32.54 -36.02 25.06
N LEU A 13 31.50 -35.60 24.33
CA LEU A 13 30.22 -36.32 24.25
C LEU A 13 29.98 -36.71 22.78
N LEU A 14 30.02 -38.01 22.53
CA LEU A 14 29.32 -38.64 21.42
C LEU A 14 27.83 -38.38 21.58
N LEU A 15 27.30 -37.41 20.83
CA LEU A 15 25.86 -37.31 20.57
C LEU A 15 25.61 -37.93 19.20
N SER A 16 25.00 -39.10 19.26
CA SER A 16 24.34 -39.78 18.16
C SER A 16 23.56 -38.79 17.30
N SER A 17 23.82 -38.85 16.00
CA SER A 17 22.97 -38.34 14.94
C SER A 17 21.57 -38.97 15.07
N LEU A 18 20.67 -38.27 15.76
CA LEU A 18 19.24 -38.42 15.58
C LEU A 18 18.82 -37.47 14.45
N PRO A 19 18.00 -37.91 13.50
CA PRO A 19 17.38 -36.99 12.55
C PRO A 19 16.60 -35.95 13.37
N LEU A 20 16.78 -34.65 13.10
CA LEU A 20 15.81 -33.67 13.57
C LEU A 20 14.48 -34.03 12.90
N SER A 21 13.64 -34.80 13.58
CA SER A 21 12.22 -34.83 13.27
C SER A 21 11.71 -33.41 13.43
N LEU A 22 10.79 -32.99 12.54
CA LEU A 22 9.92 -31.83 12.76
C LEU A 22 9.65 -31.70 14.26
N ALA A 23 10.21 -30.67 14.90
CA ALA A 23 9.75 -30.30 16.22
C ALA A 23 8.30 -29.85 15.99
N GLN A 24 7.35 -30.71 16.33
CA GLN A 24 5.96 -30.32 16.33
C GLN A 24 5.83 -29.20 17.36
N LEU A 25 5.37 -28.03 16.91
CA LEU A 25 5.15 -26.88 17.79
C LEU A 25 4.31 -27.34 18.97
N ALA A 26 4.80 -27.09 20.17
CA ALA A 26 4.18 -27.52 21.40
C ALA A 26 3.92 -26.30 22.26
N VAL A 27 2.68 -26.18 22.75
CA VAL A 27 2.38 -25.22 23.80
C VAL A 27 3.21 -25.62 25.04
N PRO A 28 3.89 -24.67 25.70
CA PRO A 28 4.66 -24.92 26.91
C PRO A 28 3.83 -25.70 27.95
N ALA A 29 4.44 -26.73 28.56
CA ALA A 29 3.76 -27.58 29.53
C ALA A 29 3.39 -26.82 30.82
N GLU A 30 4.10 -25.74 31.13
CA GLU A 30 3.79 -24.81 32.22
C GLU A 30 3.66 -23.40 31.64
N LEU A 31 2.47 -22.82 31.75
CA LEU A 31 2.19 -21.44 31.35
C LEU A 31 2.31 -20.50 32.57
N PRO A 32 2.71 -19.23 32.39
CA PRO A 32 2.78 -18.26 33.48
C PRO A 32 1.37 -17.91 34.00
N GLY A 33 1.16 -17.91 35.31
CA GLY A 33 -0.14 -17.61 35.94
C GLY A 33 -1.17 -18.74 35.76
N ALA A 34 -2.46 -18.47 35.97
CA ALA A 34 -3.53 -19.46 35.76
C ALA A 34 -4.06 -19.45 34.31
N TRP A 35 -3.17 -19.38 33.32
CA TRP A 35 -3.54 -19.42 31.91
C TRP A 35 -3.62 -20.88 31.41
N GLU A 36 -4.65 -21.17 30.63
CA GLU A 36 -4.91 -22.45 29.97
C GLU A 36 -4.99 -22.25 28.45
N TYR A 37 -4.45 -23.21 27.68
CA TYR A 37 -4.57 -23.19 26.21
C TYR A 37 -5.94 -23.68 25.77
N GLU A 38 -6.69 -22.83 25.08
CA GLU A 38 -8.04 -23.09 24.61
C GLU A 38 -8.06 -23.70 23.21
N GLY A 39 -6.96 -23.67 22.46
CA GLY A 39 -6.86 -24.25 21.12
C GLY A 39 -6.72 -23.22 20.00
N CYS A 40 -6.64 -23.72 18.77
CA CYS A 40 -6.57 -22.89 17.58
C CYS A 40 -7.96 -22.43 17.10
N TYR A 41 -8.12 -21.14 16.79
CA TYR A 41 -9.40 -20.55 16.33
C TYR A 41 -9.23 -19.80 15.01
N VAL A 42 -10.30 -19.67 14.22
CA VAL A 42 -10.34 -18.78 13.06
C VAL A 42 -10.46 -17.32 13.52
N ASP A 43 -9.63 -16.44 12.97
CA ASP A 43 -9.81 -15.00 13.16
C ASP A 43 -10.92 -14.48 12.23
N VAL A 44 -11.97 -13.90 12.82
CA VAL A 44 -13.18 -13.46 12.09
C VAL A 44 -13.07 -12.01 11.61
N PRO A 45 -13.87 -11.58 10.61
CA PRO A 45 -13.97 -10.17 10.25
C PRO A 45 -14.36 -9.31 11.46
N GLY A 46 -13.49 -8.37 11.86
CA GLY A 46 -13.65 -7.57 13.09
C GLY A 46 -12.87 -8.08 14.31
N ARG A 47 -12.00 -9.08 14.12
CA ARG A 47 -11.15 -9.79 15.11
C ARG A 47 -11.91 -10.70 16.08
N THR A 48 -11.40 -11.92 16.23
CA THR A 48 -11.89 -12.91 17.21
C THR A 48 -11.58 -12.49 18.64
N ILE A 49 -10.48 -11.77 18.87
CA ILE A 49 -10.12 -11.15 20.16
C ILE A 49 -9.92 -9.64 19.91
N ASN A 50 -10.78 -8.79 20.48
CA ASN A 50 -10.84 -7.36 20.16
C ASN A 50 -10.69 -6.46 21.40
N GLY A 51 -9.55 -6.55 22.07
CA GLY A 51 -9.16 -5.69 23.19
C GLY A 51 -7.80 -5.03 22.93
N ALA A 52 -6.80 -5.27 23.78
CA ALA A 52 -5.44 -4.76 23.57
C ALA A 52 -4.64 -5.68 22.63
N SER A 53 -3.68 -5.13 21.91
CA SER A 53 -2.76 -5.94 21.11
C SER A 53 -1.39 -5.26 20.96
N TYR A 54 -0.39 -6.05 20.59
CA TYR A 54 0.90 -5.57 20.12
C TYR A 54 1.51 -6.61 19.17
N ALA A 55 2.57 -6.21 18.45
CA ALA A 55 3.35 -7.12 17.64
C ALA A 55 4.84 -6.93 17.93
N ASP A 56 5.59 -8.03 17.97
CA ASP A 56 7.03 -8.05 18.18
C ASP A 56 7.71 -8.97 17.16
N GLY A 57 8.51 -8.35 16.28
CA GLY A 57 9.16 -9.04 15.17
C GLY A 57 10.36 -9.92 15.57
N ALA A 58 10.87 -9.81 16.79
CA ALA A 58 12.06 -10.52 17.24
C ALA A 58 11.81 -11.42 18.46
N ASP A 59 11.00 -10.97 19.42
CA ASP A 59 10.93 -11.57 20.75
C ASP A 59 9.51 -12.07 21.15
N MET A 60 8.59 -12.25 20.17
CA MET A 60 7.24 -12.75 20.48
C MET A 60 7.28 -14.19 20.99
N THR A 61 6.67 -14.45 22.15
CA THR A 61 6.48 -15.78 22.75
C THR A 61 5.07 -15.88 23.32
N ILE A 62 4.58 -17.11 23.56
CA ILE A 62 3.30 -17.31 24.26
C ILE A 62 3.36 -16.63 25.62
N GLU A 63 4.45 -16.82 26.39
CA GLU A 63 4.60 -16.22 27.71
C GLU A 63 4.60 -14.69 27.68
N ALA A 64 5.26 -14.08 26.70
CA ALA A 64 5.25 -12.62 26.52
C ALA A 64 3.84 -12.12 26.20
N CYS A 65 3.07 -12.84 25.38
CA CYS A 65 1.69 -12.49 25.08
C CYS A 65 0.78 -12.62 26.31
N LEU A 66 0.89 -13.71 27.08
CA LEU A 66 0.12 -13.92 28.31
C LEU A 66 0.46 -12.88 29.39
N ALA A 67 1.73 -12.54 29.56
CA ALA A 67 2.17 -11.51 30.50
C ALA A 67 1.60 -10.13 30.11
N PHE A 68 1.62 -9.80 28.82
CA PHE A 68 1.01 -8.57 28.30
C PHE A 68 -0.50 -8.55 28.56
N CYS A 69 -1.24 -9.61 28.20
CA CYS A 69 -2.68 -9.65 28.42
C CYS A 69 -3.06 -9.63 29.90
N THR A 70 -2.26 -10.26 30.76
CA THR A 70 -2.40 -10.16 32.22
C THR A 70 -2.23 -8.72 32.70
N SER A 71 -1.21 -8.01 32.22
CA SER A 71 -0.97 -6.59 32.57
C SER A 71 -2.09 -5.64 32.14
N LYS A 72 -2.92 -6.08 31.18
CA LYS A 72 -4.09 -5.35 30.65
C LYS A 72 -5.41 -5.83 31.25
N GLY A 73 -5.39 -6.82 32.13
CA GLY A 73 -6.59 -7.40 32.73
C GLY A 73 -7.46 -8.17 31.73
N PHE A 74 -6.92 -8.76 30.67
CA PHE A 74 -7.74 -9.50 29.72
C PHE A 74 -7.79 -10.99 30.01
N ALA A 75 -8.97 -11.58 29.83
CA ALA A 75 -9.27 -12.98 30.14
C ALA A 75 -8.78 -13.93 29.06
N TYR A 76 -8.68 -13.41 27.83
CA TYR A 76 -8.24 -14.12 26.65
C TYR A 76 -6.98 -13.46 26.10
N ALA A 77 -6.05 -14.31 25.68
CA ALA A 77 -4.87 -13.94 24.92
C ALA A 77 -4.85 -14.80 23.65
N GLY A 78 -4.35 -14.26 22.54
CA GLY A 78 -4.24 -14.98 21.29
C GLY A 78 -3.01 -14.54 20.53
N THR A 79 -2.17 -15.48 20.15
CA THR A 79 -1.02 -15.19 19.28
C THR A 79 -1.36 -15.52 17.83
N GLU A 80 -1.02 -14.63 16.91
CA GLU A 80 -1.22 -14.78 15.47
C GLU A 80 0.05 -14.44 14.69
N TYR A 81 0.16 -15.02 13.50
CA TYR A 81 1.13 -14.61 12.49
C TYR A 81 2.59 -14.54 12.97
N SER A 82 3.01 -15.43 13.87
CA SER A 82 4.35 -15.52 14.47
C SER A 82 4.73 -14.38 15.43
N VAL A 83 4.25 -13.17 15.18
CA VAL A 83 4.74 -11.93 15.81
C VAL A 83 3.65 -11.16 16.55
N GLU A 84 2.38 -11.54 16.44
CA GLU A 84 1.26 -10.74 16.95
C GLU A 84 0.68 -11.34 18.22
N CYS A 85 0.28 -10.48 19.15
CA CYS A 85 -0.43 -10.83 20.37
C CYS A 85 -1.69 -9.97 20.50
N PHE A 86 -2.81 -10.62 20.76
CA PHE A 86 -4.13 -10.03 20.96
C PHE A 86 -4.69 -10.42 22.32
N CYS A 87 -5.38 -9.50 22.97
CA CYS A 87 -5.96 -9.66 24.29
C CYS A 87 -7.42 -9.23 24.26
N GLY A 88 -8.29 -9.90 25.00
CA GLY A 88 -9.71 -9.54 25.06
C GLY A 88 -10.42 -10.10 26.27
N SER A 89 -11.58 -9.52 26.60
CA SER A 89 -12.41 -9.99 27.72
C SER A 89 -13.34 -11.15 27.34
N GLY A 90 -13.35 -11.52 26.06
CA GLY A 90 -14.18 -12.57 25.48
C GLY A 90 -13.79 -12.83 24.04
N LEU A 91 -14.24 -13.97 23.50
CA LEU A 91 -14.13 -14.28 22.08
C LEU A 91 -15.35 -13.73 21.32
N ALA A 92 -15.18 -13.37 20.05
CA ALA A 92 -16.29 -13.02 19.18
C ALA A 92 -17.34 -14.16 19.13
N ALA A 93 -18.62 -13.82 19.02
CA ALA A 93 -19.70 -14.81 19.01
C ALA A 93 -19.62 -15.81 17.83
N THR A 94 -18.88 -15.46 16.77
CA THR A 94 -18.62 -16.28 15.59
C THR A 94 -17.26 -16.98 15.61
N ALA A 95 -16.57 -17.00 16.76
CA ALA A 95 -15.26 -17.61 16.89
C ALA A 95 -15.36 -19.14 16.78
N ASP A 96 -14.81 -19.69 15.71
CA ASP A 96 -14.82 -21.14 15.45
C ASP A 96 -13.48 -21.77 15.79
N LYS A 97 -13.50 -22.78 16.67
CA LYS A 97 -12.34 -23.61 17.00
C LYS A 97 -12.02 -24.56 15.85
N VAL A 98 -10.76 -24.66 15.47
CA VAL A 98 -10.24 -25.51 14.40
C VAL A 98 -9.12 -26.43 14.92
N ALA A 99 -8.60 -27.31 14.06
CA ALA A 99 -7.54 -28.22 14.46
C ALA A 99 -6.25 -27.46 14.82
N ASP A 100 -5.61 -27.78 15.95
CA ASP A 100 -4.37 -27.11 16.39
C ASP A 100 -3.26 -27.12 15.34
N SER A 101 -3.24 -28.14 14.47
CA SER A 101 -2.28 -28.25 13.36
C SER A 101 -2.35 -27.11 12.34
N VAL A 102 -3.38 -26.25 12.36
CA VAL A 102 -3.46 -25.06 11.49
C VAL A 102 -2.98 -23.77 12.16
N CYS A 103 -2.70 -23.78 13.47
CA CYS A 103 -1.94 -22.73 14.15
C CYS A 103 -0.45 -23.15 14.17
N ASN A 104 0.13 -23.19 12.96
CA ASN A 104 1.40 -23.84 12.70
C ASN A 104 2.57 -22.88 12.47
N MET A 105 2.41 -21.59 12.78
CA MET A 105 3.52 -20.66 12.74
C MET A 105 4.29 -20.67 14.07
N PRO A 106 5.61 -20.81 14.04
CA PRO A 106 6.44 -20.64 15.24
C PRO A 106 6.38 -19.20 15.74
N CYS A 107 6.47 -18.98 17.06
CA CYS A 107 6.66 -17.64 17.62
C CYS A 107 8.05 -17.09 17.25
N SER A 108 8.17 -15.78 16.99
CA SER A 108 9.45 -15.16 16.57
C SER A 108 10.55 -15.24 17.63
N GLY A 109 10.17 -15.14 18.92
CA GLY A 109 11.05 -15.25 20.09
C GLY A 109 11.24 -16.66 20.64
N ASP A 110 10.40 -17.62 20.24
CA ASP A 110 10.58 -19.06 20.56
C ASP A 110 9.99 -19.94 19.45
N ALA A 111 10.88 -20.45 18.59
CA ALA A 111 10.49 -21.25 17.44
C ALA A 111 9.91 -22.64 17.78
N THR A 112 9.85 -23.02 19.06
CA THR A 112 9.23 -24.26 19.52
C THR A 112 7.74 -24.12 19.84
N GLN A 113 7.22 -22.89 19.90
CA GLN A 113 5.87 -22.57 20.35
C GLN A 113 4.95 -22.17 19.19
N PRO A 114 3.65 -22.54 19.22
CA PRO A 114 2.70 -22.15 18.18
C PRO A 114 2.12 -20.74 18.38
N CYS A 115 2.47 -19.80 17.51
CA CYS A 115 1.94 -18.44 17.44
C CYS A 115 0.97 -18.24 16.25
N GLY A 116 -0.08 -19.06 16.22
CA GLY A 116 -1.16 -18.95 15.24
C GLY A 116 -0.76 -19.28 13.80
N ALA A 117 -1.48 -18.70 12.84
CA ALA A 117 -1.17 -18.66 11.40
C ALA A 117 -1.99 -17.54 10.74
N GLY A 118 -1.98 -17.42 9.41
CA GLY A 118 -2.80 -16.40 8.73
C GLY A 118 -4.29 -16.61 8.99
N SER A 119 -4.94 -15.65 9.65
CA SER A 119 -6.33 -15.75 10.12
C SER A 119 -6.57 -16.90 11.11
N ARG A 120 -5.56 -17.27 11.91
CA ARG A 120 -5.63 -18.36 12.89
C ARG A 120 -4.95 -17.97 14.19
N LEU A 121 -5.67 -17.98 15.29
CA LEU A 121 -5.18 -17.59 16.61
C LEU A 121 -4.94 -18.82 17.49
N SER A 122 -3.74 -18.95 18.06
CA SER A 122 -3.53 -19.83 19.23
C SER A 122 -4.12 -19.12 20.45
N ILE A 123 -5.27 -19.56 20.95
CA ILE A 123 -6.01 -18.88 22.02
C ILE A 123 -5.70 -19.49 23.38
N PHE A 124 -5.52 -18.62 24.36
CA PHE A 124 -5.35 -18.92 25.77
C PHE A 124 -6.40 -18.17 26.57
N HIS A 125 -6.80 -18.74 27.70
CA HIS A 125 -7.77 -18.16 28.61
C HIS A 125 -7.30 -18.32 30.05
N THR A 126 -7.56 -17.35 30.90
CA THR A 126 -7.34 -17.46 32.35
C THR A 126 -8.62 -17.16 33.10
N THR A 127 -8.82 -17.84 34.23
CA THR A 127 -9.88 -17.50 35.19
C THR A 127 -9.41 -16.47 36.23
N GLU A 128 -8.11 -16.19 36.29
CA GLU A 128 -7.49 -15.17 37.13
C GLU A 128 -7.40 -13.83 36.38
N VAL A 129 -8.56 -13.35 35.94
CA VAL A 129 -8.68 -12.07 35.27
C VAL A 129 -9.10 -11.01 36.27
N SER A 130 -8.22 -10.05 36.57
CA SER A 130 -8.68 -8.74 37.03
C SER A 130 -8.98 -7.87 35.80
N GLY A 131 -9.93 -8.32 34.98
CA GLY A 131 -10.37 -7.49 33.87
C GLY A 131 -11.23 -6.34 34.32
N PRO A 132 -11.52 -5.40 33.41
CA PRO A 132 -12.58 -4.44 33.65
C PRO A 132 -13.85 -5.21 33.94
N GLN A 133 -14.20 -5.29 35.22
CA GLN A 133 -15.45 -5.84 35.68
C GLN A 133 -16.37 -4.67 35.97
N VAL A 134 -17.68 -4.94 35.91
CA VAL A 134 -18.60 -4.05 36.57
C VAL A 134 -18.29 -4.14 38.06
N ASN A 135 -17.79 -3.06 38.65
CA ASN A 135 -17.53 -3.02 40.08
C ASN A 135 -18.81 -3.42 40.81
N PRO A 136 -18.82 -4.44 41.69
CA PRO A 136 -20.03 -4.93 42.33
C PRO A 136 -20.64 -3.93 43.31
N GLY A 137 -19.89 -2.88 43.67
CA GLY A 137 -20.26 -1.88 44.65
C GLY A 137 -19.17 -1.65 45.69
N VAL A 138 -19.00 -0.39 46.09
CA VAL A 138 -18.03 0.06 47.10
C VAL A 138 -18.65 1.20 47.89
N ASN A 139 -18.17 1.46 49.12
CA ASN A 139 -18.73 2.49 50.02
C ASN A 139 -20.21 2.27 50.39
N ASP A 140 -20.59 1.01 50.63
CA ASP A 140 -21.97 0.50 50.84
C ASP A 140 -22.97 0.74 49.69
N TYR A 141 -22.51 1.20 48.53
CA TYR A 141 -23.33 1.11 47.33
C TYR A 141 -23.19 -0.27 46.71
N ASN A 142 -24.30 -0.81 46.19
CA ASN A 142 -24.31 -2.02 45.39
C ASN A 142 -24.62 -1.68 43.93
N TYR A 143 -24.03 -2.39 42.98
CA TYR A 143 -24.34 -2.20 41.57
C TYR A 143 -25.83 -2.47 41.29
N LEU A 144 -26.53 -1.47 40.74
CA LEU A 144 -27.96 -1.50 40.45
C LEU A 144 -28.24 -1.93 38.99
N GLY A 145 -27.35 -1.58 38.06
CA GLY A 145 -27.51 -1.91 36.65
C GLY A 145 -26.95 -0.84 35.70
N CYS A 146 -27.02 -1.13 34.41
CA CYS A 146 -26.74 -0.16 33.34
C CYS A 146 -28.01 0.64 33.04
N TYR A 147 -27.92 1.96 32.99
CA TYR A 147 -29.06 2.85 32.73
C TYR A 147 -28.75 3.77 31.55
N SER A 148 -29.76 4.11 30.75
CA SER A 148 -29.67 5.17 29.76
C SER A 148 -29.79 6.52 30.41
N GLU A 149 -29.15 7.52 29.81
CA GLU A 149 -29.52 8.91 30.06
C GLU A 149 -30.98 9.18 29.71
N GLY A 150 -31.55 10.23 30.32
CA GLY A 150 -32.92 10.62 30.11
C GLY A 150 -33.12 11.40 28.80
N THR A 151 -34.29 11.24 28.18
CA THR A 151 -34.65 11.96 26.94
C THR A 151 -34.96 13.44 27.17
N THR A 152 -35.14 13.86 28.43
CA THR A 152 -35.44 15.25 28.81
C THR A 152 -34.39 15.86 29.75
N GLY A 153 -33.23 15.21 29.91
CA GLY A 153 -32.17 15.64 30.83
C GLY A 153 -31.46 14.46 31.49
N ARG A 154 -30.51 14.76 32.40
CA ARG A 154 -29.69 13.74 33.05
C ARG A 154 -30.51 12.76 33.91
N ALA A 155 -30.23 11.47 33.82
CA ALA A 155 -30.89 10.41 34.59
C ALA A 155 -30.61 10.53 36.10
N LEU A 156 -29.41 11.01 36.46
CA LEU A 156 -29.05 11.44 37.81
C LEU A 156 -28.71 12.94 37.74
N THR A 157 -29.49 13.77 38.44
CA THR A 157 -29.56 15.21 38.16
C THR A 157 -28.48 16.05 38.84
N TYR A 158 -27.67 15.47 39.72
CA TYR A 158 -26.58 16.17 40.40
C TYR A 158 -25.22 15.72 39.85
N GLY A 159 -24.45 16.62 39.22
CA GLY A 159 -23.09 16.31 38.78
C GLY A 159 -22.06 16.50 39.92
N ALA A 160 -21.31 15.45 40.25
CA ALA A 160 -20.25 15.51 41.26
C ALA A 160 -18.94 16.06 40.66
N GLY A 161 -18.92 17.36 40.34
CA GLY A 161 -17.81 18.02 39.63
C GLY A 161 -16.49 18.21 40.40
N GLY A 162 -16.34 17.59 41.58
CA GLY A 162 -15.13 17.68 42.40
C GLY A 162 -14.05 16.65 42.08
N ILE A 163 -14.30 15.73 41.13
CA ILE A 163 -13.38 14.66 40.75
C ILE A 163 -12.80 15.01 39.36
N PRO A 164 -11.47 15.14 39.19
CA PRO A 164 -10.87 15.33 37.87
C PRO A 164 -11.20 14.16 36.93
N ALA A 165 -11.54 14.44 35.68
CA ALA A 165 -11.99 13.43 34.72
C ALA A 165 -10.96 12.31 34.45
N ALA A 166 -9.67 12.62 34.50
CA ALA A 166 -8.57 11.64 34.34
C ALA A 166 -8.41 10.70 35.54
N GLU A 167 -9.03 11.04 36.67
CA GLU A 167 -8.87 10.36 37.94
C GLU A 167 -10.11 9.56 38.36
N MET A 168 -11.14 9.53 37.51
CA MET A 168 -12.46 8.98 37.83
C MET A 168 -12.42 7.47 38.05
N THR A 169 -13.03 7.03 39.15
CA THR A 169 -13.23 5.62 39.55
C THR A 169 -14.61 5.46 40.19
N VAL A 170 -15.17 4.25 40.21
CA VAL A 170 -16.43 3.93 40.91
C VAL A 170 -16.32 4.25 42.39
N ALA A 171 -15.15 3.98 43.00
CA ALA A 171 -14.88 4.29 44.40
C ALA A 171 -14.92 5.80 44.70
N LYS A 172 -14.33 6.64 43.85
CA LYS A 172 -14.38 8.09 44.02
C LYS A 172 -15.79 8.65 43.80
N CYS A 173 -16.52 8.14 42.80
CA CYS A 173 -17.87 8.59 42.51
C CYS A 173 -18.87 8.24 43.64
N THR A 174 -18.88 6.99 44.11
CA THR A 174 -19.73 6.56 45.23
C THR A 174 -19.39 7.30 46.53
N ALA A 175 -18.11 7.56 46.82
CA ALA A 175 -17.70 8.36 47.97
C ALA A 175 -18.19 9.82 47.87
N ALA A 176 -18.11 10.44 46.69
CA ALA A 176 -18.60 11.80 46.48
C ALA A 176 -20.13 11.90 46.61
N CYS A 177 -20.87 10.96 46.03
CA CYS A 177 -22.33 10.90 46.16
C CYS A 177 -22.76 10.62 47.60
N ARG A 178 -22.00 9.81 48.35
CA ARG A 178 -22.22 9.58 49.77
C ARG A 178 -22.05 10.85 50.58
N ALA A 179 -20.96 11.58 50.35
CA ALA A 179 -20.68 12.85 51.02
C ALA A 179 -21.75 13.91 50.72
N ALA A 180 -22.38 13.84 49.54
CA ALA A 180 -23.48 14.69 49.13
C ALA A 180 -24.89 14.18 49.55
N ASN A 181 -24.98 13.12 50.36
CA ASN A 181 -26.22 12.50 50.86
C ASN A 181 -27.17 11.95 49.77
N TYR A 182 -26.65 11.45 48.66
CA TYR A 182 -27.45 10.81 47.61
C TYR A 182 -27.45 9.28 47.72
N ILE A 183 -28.58 8.63 47.45
CA ILE A 183 -28.68 7.15 47.51
C ILE A 183 -28.32 6.45 46.19
N LEU A 184 -28.21 7.19 45.08
CA LEU A 184 -27.73 6.69 43.79
C LEU A 184 -26.45 7.43 43.37
N ALA A 185 -25.51 6.67 42.83
CA ALA A 185 -24.31 7.16 42.16
C ALA A 185 -24.23 6.54 40.76
N GLY A 186 -23.84 7.30 39.75
CA GLY A 186 -23.73 6.84 38.37
C GLY A 186 -22.47 7.39 37.74
N VAL A 187 -21.68 6.50 37.13
CA VAL A 187 -20.48 6.85 36.37
C VAL A 187 -20.76 6.76 34.88
N GLU A 188 -20.28 7.74 34.11
CA GLU A 188 -20.54 7.86 32.67
C GLU A 188 -19.26 8.26 31.90
N PHE A 189 -19.18 7.83 30.63
CA PHE A 189 -18.16 8.25 29.66
C PHE A 189 -16.70 8.09 30.14
N GLY A 190 -16.45 7.14 31.05
CA GLY A 190 -15.14 6.88 31.66
C GLY A 190 -14.67 7.95 32.67
N GLY A 191 -15.18 9.17 32.60
CA GLY A 191 -14.65 10.32 33.33
C GLY A 191 -15.66 11.13 34.15
N GLU A 192 -16.95 10.82 34.09
CA GLU A 192 -18.03 11.62 34.67
C GLU A 192 -18.71 10.91 35.84
N CYS A 193 -19.20 11.67 36.82
CA CYS A 193 -19.90 11.16 38.00
C CYS A 193 -21.15 12.00 38.30
N TYR A 194 -22.28 11.30 38.46
CA TYR A 194 -23.58 11.87 38.73
C TYR A 194 -24.23 11.19 39.93
N CYS A 195 -25.00 11.94 40.71
CA CYS A 195 -25.69 11.48 41.91
C CYS A 195 -27.19 11.80 41.85
N GLY A 196 -27.99 11.04 42.57
CA GLY A 196 -29.43 11.29 42.67
C GLY A 196 -30.09 10.43 43.74
N ASN A 197 -31.40 10.63 43.94
CA ASN A 197 -32.22 9.76 44.81
C ASN A 197 -33.26 8.95 44.03
N THR A 198 -33.41 9.26 42.74
CA THR A 198 -34.32 8.60 41.79
C THR A 198 -33.70 8.64 40.40
N ILE A 199 -34.07 7.71 39.52
CA ILE A 199 -33.79 7.82 38.09
C ILE A 199 -34.82 8.79 37.47
N ALA A 200 -34.35 9.91 36.92
CA ALA A 200 -35.18 11.01 36.43
C ALA A 200 -35.14 11.15 34.90
N ASN A 201 -35.93 12.10 34.37
CA ASN A 201 -35.86 12.56 32.97
C ASN A 201 -36.04 11.49 31.88
N GLY A 202 -36.69 10.36 32.20
CA GLY A 202 -36.88 9.25 31.27
C GLY A 202 -35.69 8.31 31.17
N GLY A 203 -34.72 8.39 32.09
CA GLY A 203 -33.68 7.37 32.23
C GLY A 203 -34.31 6.01 32.55
N ALA A 204 -33.82 4.96 31.90
CA ALA A 204 -34.36 3.62 32.03
C ALA A 204 -33.24 2.58 32.05
N ILE A 205 -33.54 1.38 32.54
CA ILE A 205 -32.60 0.26 32.49
C ILE A 205 -32.21 -0.01 31.03
N ALA A 206 -30.92 -0.06 30.77
CA ALA A 206 -30.33 -0.43 29.50
C ALA A 206 -29.71 -1.83 29.59
N THR A 207 -29.91 -2.65 28.56
CA THR A 207 -29.38 -4.03 28.52
C THR A 207 -27.93 -4.11 28.04
N SER A 208 -27.36 -3.01 27.52
CA SER A 208 -25.99 -2.93 27.01
C SER A 208 -25.51 -1.46 26.89
N GLY A 209 -24.21 -1.27 26.68
CA GLY A 209 -23.60 0.04 26.41
C GLY A 209 -22.89 0.71 27.60
N CYS A 210 -22.81 0.04 28.76
CA CYS A 210 -22.00 0.48 29.89
C CYS A 210 -20.66 -0.29 29.94
N ASN A 211 -19.81 -0.08 28.93
CA ASN A 211 -18.57 -0.83 28.71
C ASN A 211 -17.33 0.06 28.52
N MET A 212 -17.41 1.36 28.83
CA MET A 212 -16.24 2.24 28.87
C MET A 212 -15.47 2.07 30.17
N LEU A 213 -14.14 2.07 30.09
CA LEU A 213 -13.26 1.95 31.24
C LEU A 213 -13.26 3.24 32.07
N CYS A 214 -13.11 3.13 33.38
CA CYS A 214 -12.85 4.28 34.23
C CYS A 214 -11.48 4.87 33.90
N ASN A 215 -11.40 6.19 33.69
CA ASN A 215 -10.15 6.88 33.34
C ASN A 215 -9.09 6.78 34.46
N GLY A 216 -9.52 6.71 35.72
CA GLY A 216 -8.65 6.59 36.89
C GLY A 216 -8.39 5.16 37.34
N ASP A 217 -9.06 4.16 36.76
CA ASP A 217 -8.86 2.73 37.05
C ASP A 217 -9.36 1.87 35.88
N SER A 218 -8.45 1.41 35.03
CA SER A 218 -8.79 0.60 33.86
C SER A 218 -9.25 -0.83 34.20
N SER A 219 -9.29 -1.21 35.48
CA SER A 219 -9.80 -2.50 35.97
C SER A 219 -11.30 -2.50 36.28
N GLU A 220 -12.02 -1.41 35.99
CA GLU A 220 -13.48 -1.31 36.16
C GLU A 220 -14.17 -0.48 35.06
N PHE A 221 -15.49 -0.69 34.89
CA PHE A 221 -16.32 0.04 33.93
C PHE A 221 -16.98 1.30 34.54
N CYS A 222 -16.94 2.41 33.80
CA CYS A 222 -17.54 3.71 34.10
C CYS A 222 -18.49 4.19 32.98
N GLY A 223 -19.54 3.42 32.72
CA GLY A 223 -20.64 3.78 31.83
C GLY A 223 -20.29 3.68 30.34
N GLY A 224 -20.84 4.58 29.53
CA GLY A 224 -20.67 4.67 28.07
C GLY A 224 -21.32 5.94 27.51
N GLY A 225 -21.33 6.14 26.20
CA GLY A 225 -22.00 7.30 25.60
C GLY A 225 -23.52 7.28 25.84
N ASN A 226 -24.04 8.21 26.65
CA ASN A 226 -25.43 8.26 27.13
C ASN A 226 -25.83 7.05 27.99
N ARG A 227 -24.88 6.46 28.73
CA ARG A 227 -25.06 5.21 29.49
C ARG A 227 -24.31 5.26 30.82
N LEU A 228 -24.99 4.96 31.93
CA LEU A 228 -24.39 5.00 33.27
C LEU A 228 -24.37 3.61 33.92
N ASN A 229 -23.24 3.21 34.49
CA ASN A 229 -23.26 2.16 35.53
C ASN A 229 -23.78 2.81 36.81
N VAL A 230 -24.96 2.40 37.29
CA VAL A 230 -25.63 2.98 38.46
C VAL A 230 -25.46 2.07 39.68
N TYR A 231 -25.26 2.71 40.82
CA TYR A 231 -24.96 2.13 42.12
C TYR A 231 -25.97 2.63 43.15
N ASN A 232 -26.44 1.76 44.04
CA ASN A 232 -27.52 1.98 44.99
C ASN A 232 -27.05 1.76 46.43
N TYR A 233 -27.07 2.83 47.22
CA TYR A 233 -26.64 2.82 48.62
C TYR A 233 -27.54 1.90 49.45
N GLN A 234 -26.99 0.83 49.99
CA GLN A 234 -27.69 -0.15 50.82
C GLN A 234 -29.02 -0.65 50.24
N ASN A 235 -29.14 -0.66 48.91
CA ASN A 235 -30.37 -1.02 48.18
C ASN A 235 -31.60 -0.19 48.59
N GLN A 236 -31.41 1.08 48.98
CA GLN A 236 -32.49 1.96 49.42
C GLN A 236 -33.41 2.42 48.29
N TYR A 237 -32.95 2.38 47.04
CA TYR A 237 -33.77 2.61 45.87
C TYR A 237 -34.40 1.29 45.36
N ASP A 238 -35.73 1.24 45.25
CA ASP A 238 -36.47 0.10 44.67
C ASP A 238 -37.05 0.47 43.29
N PRO A 239 -36.51 -0.10 42.18
CA PRO A 239 -36.98 0.16 40.81
C PRO A 239 -38.43 -0.31 40.55
N ALA A 240 -38.96 -1.24 41.36
CA ALA A 240 -40.30 -1.80 41.18
C ALA A 240 -41.39 -1.01 41.91
N ALA A 241 -41.02 -0.08 42.79
CA ALA A 241 -41.95 0.68 43.61
C ALA A 241 -42.66 1.84 42.87
N THR A 242 -42.28 2.16 41.63
CA THR A 242 -42.90 3.25 40.84
C THR A 242 -43.97 2.75 39.88
N SER A 243 -45.02 2.15 40.41
CA SER A 243 -46.36 2.27 39.80
C SER A 243 -47.40 2.30 40.92
N THR A 244 -48.30 3.27 40.84
CA THR A 244 -49.43 3.53 41.77
C THR A 244 -49.12 4.34 43.04
N ALA A 245 -49.26 5.67 42.97
CA ALA A 245 -50.11 6.43 43.89
C ALA A 245 -50.13 7.94 43.55
N THR A 246 -51.35 8.46 43.40
CA THR A 246 -51.75 9.87 43.33
C THR A 246 -51.41 10.63 44.63
N PRO A 247 -51.21 11.96 44.60
CA PRO A 247 -51.41 12.76 45.82
C PRO A 247 -52.25 14.05 45.65
N ALA A 248 -53.04 14.32 46.69
CA ALA A 248 -53.52 15.63 47.14
C ALA A 248 -53.12 15.79 48.63
N PRO A 249 -53.29 16.94 49.30
CA PRO A 249 -52.43 18.13 49.23
C PRO A 249 -51.75 18.49 50.56
N SER A 250 -50.94 19.57 50.48
CA SER A 250 -50.49 20.51 51.54
C SER A 250 -49.13 20.30 52.20
N GLY A 251 -48.34 21.39 52.25
CA GLY A 251 -47.47 21.66 53.41
C GLY A 251 -46.03 22.16 53.19
N GLY A 252 -45.82 23.26 52.45
CA GLY A 252 -44.88 24.34 52.82
C GLY A 252 -43.35 24.13 52.81
N GLY A 253 -42.65 24.94 52.00
CA GLY A 253 -41.22 25.25 52.16
C GLY A 253 -40.56 25.70 50.86
N ALA A 254 -40.09 26.95 50.81
CA ALA A 254 -39.79 27.70 49.59
C ALA A 254 -38.36 27.51 49.00
N ASN A 255 -38.33 27.29 47.67
CA ASN A 255 -37.41 27.72 46.60
C ASN A 255 -35.89 27.43 46.64
N PRO A 256 -35.24 27.24 45.46
CA PRO A 256 -35.42 28.01 44.21
C PRO A 256 -36.09 27.23 43.08
N ALA A 257 -37.21 27.76 42.58
CA ALA A 257 -37.91 27.25 41.42
C ALA A 257 -37.00 27.37 40.20
N GLY A 258 -36.91 26.29 39.44
CA GLY A 258 -36.39 26.36 38.07
C GLY A 258 -37.19 27.38 37.25
N PRO A 259 -36.73 27.67 36.02
CA PRO A 259 -37.43 28.60 35.15
C PRO A 259 -38.92 28.26 35.08
N SER A 260 -39.73 29.31 35.16
CA SER A 260 -41.18 29.20 35.13
C SER A 260 -41.72 30.05 33.98
N GLN A 261 -42.92 29.74 33.53
CA GLN A 261 -43.65 30.61 32.61
C GLN A 261 -44.59 31.48 33.47
N PRO A 262 -44.30 32.77 33.69
CA PRO A 262 -45.19 33.62 34.48
C PRO A 262 -46.60 33.64 33.89
N GLU A 263 -47.64 33.54 34.72
CA GLU A 263 -49.02 33.64 34.25
C GLU A 263 -49.31 35.01 33.61
N THR A 264 -48.61 36.05 34.04
CA THR A 264 -48.73 37.42 33.52
C THR A 264 -47.38 38.10 33.39
N VAL A 265 -47.22 38.91 32.35
CA VAL A 265 -46.07 39.82 32.14
C VAL A 265 -46.66 41.19 31.78
N GLY A 266 -46.57 42.15 32.71
CA GLY A 266 -47.28 43.42 32.58
C GLY A 266 -48.80 43.20 32.48
N ASN A 267 -49.44 43.78 31.45
CA ASN A 267 -50.87 43.60 31.16
C ASN A 267 -51.15 42.49 30.12
N TYR A 268 -50.21 41.58 29.92
CA TYR A 268 -50.38 40.43 29.03
C TYR A 268 -50.41 39.13 29.83
N GLU A 269 -51.35 38.26 29.50
CA GLU A 269 -51.56 36.96 30.11
C GLU A 269 -50.96 35.84 29.24
N TRP A 270 -50.43 34.80 29.87
CA TRP A 270 -49.86 33.64 29.17
C TRP A 270 -50.91 33.00 28.26
N HIS A 271 -50.66 33.05 26.95
CA HIS A 271 -51.58 32.54 25.93
C HIS A 271 -51.25 31.10 25.49
N GLY A 272 -50.07 30.61 25.84
CA GLY A 272 -49.64 29.24 25.56
C GLY A 272 -48.39 29.16 24.67
N CYS A 273 -47.81 27.97 24.62
CA CYS A 273 -46.75 27.66 23.68
C CYS A 273 -47.35 27.48 22.29
N ARG A 274 -46.75 28.08 21.26
CA ARG A 274 -47.24 28.00 19.87
C ARG A 274 -46.14 27.55 18.93
N THR A 275 -46.49 26.77 17.91
CA THR A 275 -45.57 26.48 16.81
C THR A 275 -45.39 27.71 15.93
N GLU A 276 -44.29 27.71 15.17
CA GLU A 276 -44.19 28.57 14.00
C GLU A 276 -45.31 28.27 12.97
N ALA A 277 -45.56 29.23 12.07
CA ALA A 277 -46.51 29.05 10.97
C ALA A 277 -45.85 28.24 9.83
N THR A 278 -46.67 27.67 8.92
CA THR A 278 -46.13 26.84 7.83
C THR A 278 -45.27 27.69 6.89
N GLY A 279 -43.95 27.56 7.01
CA GLY A 279 -42.97 28.27 6.18
C GLY A 279 -42.80 29.76 6.47
N THR A 280 -43.37 30.29 7.57
CA THR A 280 -43.26 31.71 7.97
C THR A 280 -43.31 31.85 9.51
N ARG A 281 -43.00 33.05 10.04
CA ARG A 281 -43.08 33.33 11.48
C ARG A 281 -44.53 33.37 11.97
N ALA A 282 -44.82 32.91 13.18
CA ALA A 282 -46.15 32.90 13.80
C ALA A 282 -46.66 34.31 14.08
N LEU A 283 -45.76 35.20 14.51
CA LEU A 283 -45.99 36.64 14.69
C LEU A 283 -44.94 37.41 13.88
N SER A 284 -45.37 38.26 12.96
CA SER A 284 -44.46 38.88 11.98
C SER A 284 -44.59 40.40 11.87
N ALA A 285 -45.25 41.07 12.82
CA ALA A 285 -45.53 42.50 12.72
C ALA A 285 -44.38 43.39 13.18
N ALA A 286 -43.62 42.95 14.19
CA ALA A 286 -42.36 43.56 14.63
C ALA A 286 -41.49 42.52 15.33
N THR A 287 -40.17 42.67 15.28
CA THR A 287 -39.24 41.76 15.96
C THR A 287 -37.94 42.45 16.34
N PHE A 288 -37.29 41.97 17.39
CA PHE A 288 -35.89 42.26 17.72
C PHE A 288 -35.28 41.09 18.49
N ALA A 289 -33.96 41.00 18.54
CA ALA A 289 -33.24 40.01 19.34
C ALA A 289 -32.24 40.70 20.28
N SER A 290 -32.03 40.12 21.47
CA SER A 290 -31.11 40.64 22.49
C SER A 290 -30.56 39.49 23.33
N ASP A 291 -29.28 39.52 23.68
CA ASP A 291 -28.69 38.49 24.56
C ASP A 291 -29.07 38.71 26.04
N GLU A 292 -29.68 39.85 26.36
CA GLU A 292 -30.30 40.20 27.63
C GLU A 292 -31.84 40.08 27.58
N MET A 293 -32.39 39.28 26.66
CA MET A 293 -33.84 39.15 26.48
C MET A 293 -34.56 38.67 27.76
N THR A 294 -35.61 39.39 28.14
CA THR A 294 -36.55 39.03 29.20
C THR A 294 -37.98 39.10 28.67
N LEU A 295 -38.93 38.45 29.34
CA LEU A 295 -40.33 38.56 28.97
C LEU A 295 -40.82 40.01 29.07
N GLU A 296 -40.36 40.75 30.07
CA GLU A 296 -40.69 42.16 30.30
C GLU A 296 -40.11 43.08 29.19
N ALA A 297 -38.90 42.80 28.71
CA ALA A 297 -38.30 43.53 27.60
C ALA A 297 -39.07 43.32 26.30
N CYS A 298 -39.47 42.07 26.01
CA CYS A 298 -40.29 41.77 24.83
C CYS A 298 -41.69 42.38 24.94
N GLN A 299 -42.32 42.31 26.12
CA GLN A 299 -43.60 42.93 26.40
C GLN A 299 -43.56 44.45 26.18
N ALA A 300 -42.53 45.13 26.70
CA ALA A 300 -42.39 46.58 26.55
C ALA A 300 -42.27 46.97 25.07
N PHE A 301 -41.46 46.24 24.30
CA PHE A 301 -41.31 46.42 22.86
C PHE A 301 -42.63 46.20 22.10
N CYS A 302 -43.39 45.15 22.47
CA CYS A 302 -44.64 44.79 21.82
C CYS A 302 -45.89 45.48 22.38
N SER A 303 -45.77 46.52 23.20
CA SER A 303 -46.89 47.17 23.90
C SER A 303 -48.01 47.71 22.99
N ALA A 304 -47.72 47.95 21.71
CA ALA A 304 -48.69 48.36 20.68
C ALA A 304 -49.47 47.20 20.01
N TYR A 305 -49.14 45.94 20.33
CA TYR A 305 -49.68 44.75 19.65
C TYR A 305 -50.51 43.86 20.57
N THR A 306 -51.43 43.08 20.00
CA THR A 306 -52.28 42.13 20.75
C THR A 306 -51.48 40.99 21.38
N TYR A 307 -50.46 40.50 20.69
CA TYR A 307 -49.62 39.39 21.11
C TYR A 307 -48.14 39.78 21.09
N PHE A 308 -47.40 39.24 22.05
CA PHE A 308 -45.96 39.08 21.93
C PHE A 308 -45.58 37.61 22.13
N GLY A 309 -44.53 37.17 21.46
CA GLY A 309 -43.97 35.83 21.58
C GLY A 309 -42.46 35.91 21.70
N VAL A 310 -41.88 35.07 22.55
CA VAL A 310 -40.41 34.95 22.66
C VAL A 310 -39.97 33.55 22.24
N GLU A 311 -38.90 33.48 21.47
CA GLU A 311 -38.34 32.24 20.92
C GLU A 311 -36.82 32.18 21.12
N TYR A 312 -36.30 30.96 21.17
CA TYR A 312 -34.86 30.69 21.13
C TYR A 312 -34.05 31.43 22.20
N ALA A 313 -34.64 31.63 23.39
CA ALA A 313 -34.11 32.37 24.52
C ALA A 313 -33.91 33.89 24.33
N ARG A 314 -33.78 34.38 23.09
CA ARG A 314 -33.27 35.73 22.78
C ARG A 314 -34.09 36.54 21.77
N GLU A 315 -35.07 35.94 21.11
CA GLU A 315 -35.80 36.56 19.99
C GLU A 315 -37.21 36.95 20.41
N CYS A 316 -37.60 38.21 20.18
CA CYS A 316 -38.93 38.74 20.48
C CYS A 316 -39.71 39.02 19.19
N PHE A 317 -40.99 38.63 19.16
CA PHE A 317 -41.90 38.80 18.03
C PHE A 317 -43.23 39.41 18.49
N CYS A 318 -43.78 40.35 17.72
CA CYS A 318 -45.07 40.99 17.99
C CYS A 318 -46.06 40.74 16.85
N GLY A 319 -47.35 40.71 17.16
CA GLY A 319 -48.41 40.66 16.15
C GLY A 319 -49.80 40.88 16.71
N ASN A 320 -50.75 41.23 15.84
CA ASN A 320 -52.17 41.36 16.21
C ASN A 320 -52.98 40.09 15.89
N THR A 321 -52.41 39.18 15.11
CA THR A 321 -52.97 37.90 14.66
C THR A 321 -51.84 36.90 14.44
N PHE A 322 -52.11 35.59 14.53
CA PHE A 322 -51.16 34.55 14.14
C PHE A 322 -51.23 34.26 12.63
N ASN A 323 -50.08 34.00 12.00
CA ASN A 323 -50.04 33.54 10.61
C ASN A 323 -50.56 32.10 10.47
N THR A 324 -51.14 31.79 9.30
CA THR A 324 -51.78 30.50 8.99
C THR A 324 -50.80 29.33 9.17
N GLY A 325 -51.19 28.34 9.98
CA GLY A 325 -50.39 27.16 10.28
C GLY A 325 -49.77 27.16 11.69
N SER A 326 -49.76 28.30 12.38
CA SER A 326 -49.36 28.33 13.79
C SER A 326 -50.45 27.75 14.69
N VAL A 327 -50.13 26.68 15.40
CA VAL A 327 -51.05 25.95 16.29
C VAL A 327 -50.52 25.94 17.72
N LEU A 328 -51.41 25.71 18.69
CA LEU A 328 -51.00 25.52 20.09
C LEU A 328 -50.15 24.25 20.21
N ALA A 329 -49.05 24.37 20.93
CA ALA A 329 -48.15 23.30 21.31
C ALA A 329 -48.27 23.02 22.82
N PRO A 330 -47.84 21.83 23.30
CA PRO A 330 -47.71 21.58 24.73
C PRO A 330 -46.86 22.67 25.41
N ALA A 331 -47.28 23.14 26.59
CA ALA A 331 -46.56 24.20 27.30
C ALA A 331 -45.09 23.84 27.59
N THR A 332 -44.80 22.54 27.76
CA THR A 332 -43.46 21.98 27.95
C THR A 332 -42.54 22.13 26.75
N ASP A 333 -43.08 22.37 25.55
CA ASP A 333 -42.27 22.59 24.33
C ASP A 333 -41.57 23.95 24.35
N CYS A 334 -42.05 24.91 25.16
CA CYS A 334 -41.44 26.22 25.36
C CYS A 334 -40.57 26.20 26.62
N SER A 335 -39.41 25.53 26.53
CA SER A 335 -38.57 25.15 27.68
C SER A 335 -37.19 25.80 27.72
N MET A 336 -36.87 26.73 26.83
CA MET A 336 -35.60 27.49 26.89
C MET A 336 -35.70 28.64 27.88
N PRO A 337 -34.75 28.76 28.83
CA PRO A 337 -34.67 29.92 29.71
C PRO A 337 -34.40 31.20 28.91
N CYS A 338 -34.96 32.33 29.33
CA CYS A 338 -34.66 33.63 28.73
C CYS A 338 -33.19 34.01 28.93
N ALA A 339 -32.53 34.51 27.88
CA ALA A 339 -31.11 34.83 27.90
C ALA A 339 -30.76 35.91 28.96
N GLY A 340 -31.64 36.88 29.18
CA GLY A 340 -31.51 37.90 30.23
C GLY A 340 -32.22 37.60 31.54
N SER A 341 -32.95 36.48 31.66
CA SER A 341 -33.67 36.08 32.88
C SER A 341 -33.78 34.55 32.97
N PRO A 342 -32.77 33.86 33.51
CA PRO A 342 -32.74 32.39 33.58
C PRO A 342 -33.86 31.77 34.43
N SER A 343 -34.63 32.57 35.16
CA SER A 343 -35.80 32.17 35.96
C SER A 343 -37.12 32.16 35.17
N GLN A 344 -37.11 32.54 33.89
CA GLN A 344 -38.28 32.59 33.01
C GLN A 344 -38.05 31.77 31.73
N TYR A 345 -39.12 31.24 31.12
CA TYR A 345 -39.05 30.60 29.80
C TYR A 345 -39.35 31.56 28.64
N CYS A 346 -38.52 31.51 27.60
CA CYS A 346 -38.58 32.29 26.37
C CYS A 346 -38.56 31.39 25.13
N GLY A 347 -39.58 30.54 25.03
CA GLY A 347 -39.81 29.65 23.88
C GLY A 347 -38.87 28.45 23.81
N ALA A 348 -38.67 27.92 22.60
CA ALA A 348 -37.65 26.96 22.19
C ALA A 348 -37.50 27.01 20.65
N GLY A 349 -36.68 26.15 20.04
CA GLY A 349 -36.59 26.10 18.57
C GLY A 349 -37.94 25.77 17.91
N ASN A 350 -38.45 26.67 17.06
CA ASN A 350 -39.78 26.63 16.43
C ASN A 350 -40.96 26.62 17.42
N ARG A 351 -40.78 27.22 18.60
CA ARG A 351 -41.76 27.25 19.70
C ARG A 351 -41.76 28.60 20.40
N LEU A 352 -42.85 29.36 20.27
CA LEU A 352 -42.98 30.69 20.86
C LEU A 352 -43.71 30.60 22.20
N SER A 353 -43.09 31.19 23.24
CA SER A 353 -43.78 31.53 24.48
C SER A 353 -44.65 32.76 24.23
N VAL A 354 -45.96 32.58 24.00
CA VAL A 354 -46.86 33.67 23.60
C VAL A 354 -47.70 34.20 24.76
N TYR A 355 -47.81 35.52 24.81
CA TYR A 355 -48.62 36.28 25.75
C TYR A 355 -49.61 37.19 25.01
N ALA A 356 -50.82 37.34 25.54
CA ALA A 356 -51.91 38.10 24.93
C ALA A 356 -52.36 39.25 25.84
N LYS A 357 -52.58 40.43 25.26
CA LYS A 357 -53.03 41.63 25.96
C LYS A 357 -54.47 41.45 26.45
N ASP A 358 -54.73 41.72 27.73
CA ASP A 358 -56.07 41.76 28.34
C ASP A 358 -56.92 40.47 28.19
N GLY A 359 -56.29 39.29 28.14
CA GLY A 359 -56.99 37.99 28.31
C GLY A 359 -57.98 37.60 27.20
N THR A 360 -57.86 38.11 25.97
CA THR A 360 -58.80 37.79 24.88
C THR A 360 -58.82 36.29 24.51
N ALA A 361 -59.99 35.65 24.69
CA ALA A 361 -60.32 34.26 24.35
C ALA A 361 -60.39 33.99 22.82
N PRO A 362 -60.23 32.74 22.35
CA PRO A 362 -60.06 32.42 20.93
C PRO A 362 -61.37 32.49 20.13
N PRO A 363 -61.40 32.99 18.89
CA PRO A 363 -62.53 32.76 17.98
C PRO A 363 -62.47 31.35 17.38
N LEU A 364 -63.61 30.67 17.40
CA LEU A 364 -63.88 29.43 16.66
C LEU A 364 -63.90 29.65 15.14
N SER A 365 -63.55 28.57 14.45
CA SER A 365 -63.45 28.34 13.01
C SER A 365 -64.56 28.94 12.14
N THR A 366 -64.20 29.46 10.96
CA THR A 366 -64.96 29.24 9.71
C THR A 366 -64.05 29.22 8.48
N THR A 367 -64.40 28.30 7.59
CA THR A 367 -63.88 28.05 6.24
C THR A 367 -64.05 29.25 5.30
N THR A 368 -63.08 29.50 4.41
CA THR A 368 -63.38 29.82 3.00
C THR A 368 -62.16 29.63 2.10
N ALA A 369 -62.39 28.97 0.98
CA ALA A 369 -61.44 28.75 -0.10
C ALA A 369 -61.21 30.03 -0.91
N ALA A 370 -59.98 30.23 -1.38
CA ALA A 370 -59.67 30.81 -2.69
C ALA A 370 -58.18 30.63 -3.01
N ASP A 371 -57.90 29.82 -4.03
CA ASP A 371 -56.78 30.03 -4.94
C ASP A 371 -57.16 31.23 -5.86
N PRO A 372 -56.20 32.05 -6.34
CA PRO A 372 -55.54 31.67 -7.59
C PRO A 372 -54.05 32.03 -7.66
N THR A 373 -53.26 31.04 -8.05
CA THR A 373 -52.21 31.10 -9.07
C THR A 373 -52.05 32.46 -9.80
N SER A 374 -50.90 33.12 -9.62
CA SER A 374 -50.36 34.07 -10.59
C SER A 374 -48.87 33.80 -10.80
N THR A 375 -48.52 33.18 -11.91
CA THR A 375 -47.15 33.01 -12.38
C THR A 375 -46.72 34.29 -13.12
N SER A 376 -45.98 35.16 -12.44
CA SER A 376 -45.17 36.20 -13.09
C SER A 376 -43.96 35.54 -13.76
N PRO A 377 -43.57 35.94 -14.99
CA PRO A 377 -42.30 35.50 -15.57
C PRO A 377 -41.11 35.99 -14.72
N PRO A 378 -39.99 35.25 -14.69
CA PRO A 378 -38.82 35.62 -13.90
C PRO A 378 -38.25 36.96 -14.34
N PRO A 379 -37.73 37.79 -13.41
CA PRO A 379 -37.18 39.10 -13.72
C PRO A 379 -35.96 38.96 -14.65
N VAL A 380 -35.99 39.67 -15.78
CA VAL A 380 -34.84 39.73 -16.70
C VAL A 380 -33.79 40.66 -16.11
N VAL A 381 -32.64 40.10 -15.73
CA VAL A 381 -31.48 40.85 -15.23
C VAL A 381 -30.69 41.37 -16.42
N THR A 382 -30.66 42.68 -16.60
CA THR A 382 -29.90 43.35 -17.66
C THR A 382 -28.59 43.94 -17.11
N GLY A 383 -27.55 44.05 -17.96
CA GLY A 383 -26.25 44.61 -17.55
C GLY A 383 -25.27 43.63 -16.88
N VAL A 384 -25.55 42.32 -16.94
CA VAL A 384 -24.63 41.25 -16.51
C VAL A 384 -23.58 40.94 -17.59
N PRO A 385 -22.43 40.32 -17.24
CA PRO A 385 -21.43 39.92 -18.22
C PRO A 385 -21.98 38.98 -19.30
N GLY A 386 -21.36 38.99 -20.49
CA GLY A 386 -21.79 38.17 -21.62
C GLY A 386 -21.89 36.68 -21.29
N GLY A 387 -23.06 36.09 -21.53
CA GLY A 387 -23.36 34.67 -21.25
C GLY A 387 -23.83 34.37 -19.83
N TRP A 388 -24.00 35.37 -18.96
CA TRP A 388 -24.55 35.20 -17.62
C TRP A 388 -26.07 35.37 -17.60
N THR A 389 -26.76 34.54 -16.81
CA THR A 389 -28.21 34.59 -16.63
C THR A 389 -28.59 34.37 -15.17
N TYR A 390 -29.75 34.89 -14.77
CA TYR A 390 -30.31 34.66 -13.44
C TYR A 390 -30.70 33.19 -13.28
N GLN A 391 -30.27 32.57 -12.19
CA GLN A 391 -30.43 31.15 -11.91
C GLN A 391 -31.47 30.87 -10.81
N GLY A 392 -32.09 31.92 -10.28
CA GLY A 392 -33.14 31.84 -9.28
C GLY A 392 -32.67 32.10 -7.85
N CYS A 393 -33.58 31.90 -6.90
CA CYS A 393 -33.33 31.98 -5.46
C CYS A 393 -32.82 30.65 -4.90
N TRP A 394 -31.74 30.69 -4.10
CA TRP A 394 -31.09 29.52 -3.52
C TRP A 394 -30.99 29.63 -2.00
N ILE A 395 -31.12 28.49 -1.31
CA ILE A 395 -30.89 28.39 0.13
C ILE A 395 -29.39 28.42 0.38
N ASP A 396 -28.98 29.37 1.21
CA ASP A 396 -27.60 29.55 1.64
C ASP A 396 -27.46 29.16 3.12
N GLY A 397 -26.28 28.71 3.55
CA GLY A 397 -26.01 28.41 4.97
C GLY A 397 -26.52 27.06 5.53
N LYS A 398 -27.42 26.33 4.85
CA LYS A 398 -27.99 25.04 5.35
C LYS A 398 -26.91 24.00 5.74
N GLN A 399 -25.82 23.95 4.99
CA GLN A 399 -24.65 23.10 5.25
C GLN A 399 -23.34 23.90 5.11
N GLY A 400 -23.42 25.21 5.32
CA GLY A 400 -22.36 26.18 5.01
C GLY A 400 -22.68 27.07 3.81
N ARG A 401 -21.82 28.07 3.57
CA ARG A 401 -21.98 29.07 2.50
C ARG A 401 -21.91 28.42 1.11
N ILE A 402 -22.86 28.72 0.23
CA ILE A 402 -22.91 28.08 -1.10
C ILE A 402 -22.00 28.77 -2.14
N LEU A 403 -21.52 29.98 -1.86
CA LEU A 403 -20.51 30.71 -2.64
C LEU A 403 -19.40 31.25 -1.70
N PRO A 404 -18.16 30.73 -1.77
CA PRO A 404 -17.17 30.90 -0.70
C PRO A 404 -16.46 32.26 -0.69
N TYR A 405 -16.48 33.02 -1.79
CA TYR A 405 -15.72 34.26 -1.90
C TYR A 405 -16.61 35.49 -1.81
N GLN A 406 -16.52 36.27 -0.74
CA GLN A 406 -17.25 37.55 -0.63
C GLN A 406 -16.41 38.68 -1.24
N VAL A 407 -16.98 39.44 -2.17
CA VAL A 407 -16.42 40.75 -2.56
C VAL A 407 -16.94 41.83 -1.62
N THR A 408 -16.27 42.98 -1.56
CA THR A 408 -16.65 44.08 -0.68
C THR A 408 -18.14 44.46 -0.82
N ASP A 409 -18.85 44.50 0.31
CA ASP A 409 -20.25 44.90 0.38
C ASP A 409 -20.48 46.30 -0.22
N SER A 410 -21.62 46.48 -0.89
CA SER A 410 -21.93 47.69 -1.63
C SER A 410 -23.31 48.26 -1.31
N GLN A 411 -23.35 49.55 -0.97
CA GLN A 411 -24.61 50.29 -0.76
C GLN A 411 -25.38 50.58 -2.05
N THR A 412 -24.78 50.28 -3.21
CA THR A 412 -25.42 50.34 -4.53
C THR A 412 -25.47 48.96 -5.18
N ASN A 413 -25.48 47.89 -4.38
CA ASN A 413 -25.47 46.53 -4.88
C ASN A 413 -26.70 46.22 -5.75
N SER A 414 -26.49 45.40 -6.77
CA SER A 414 -27.52 44.84 -7.65
C SER A 414 -27.00 43.50 -8.17
N GLN A 415 -27.91 42.66 -8.69
CA GLN A 415 -27.49 41.38 -9.26
C GLN A 415 -26.47 41.56 -10.41
N ALA A 416 -26.63 42.63 -11.22
CA ALA A 416 -25.69 42.98 -12.28
C ALA A 416 -24.35 43.51 -11.76
N ALA A 417 -24.35 44.38 -10.74
CA ALA A 417 -23.13 44.88 -10.14
C ALA A 417 -22.30 43.74 -9.52
N CYS A 418 -22.98 42.83 -8.81
CA CYS A 418 -22.35 41.66 -8.21
C CYS A 418 -21.78 40.71 -9.27
N ALA A 419 -22.53 40.39 -10.32
CA ALA A 419 -22.06 39.56 -11.43
C ALA A 419 -20.82 40.15 -12.14
N ASN A 420 -20.79 41.47 -12.37
CA ASN A 420 -19.64 42.13 -12.98
C ASN A 420 -18.40 42.10 -12.07
N ALA A 421 -18.57 42.29 -10.75
CA ALA A 421 -17.47 42.19 -9.79
C ALA A 421 -16.90 40.76 -9.72
N CYS A 422 -17.76 39.74 -9.66
CA CYS A 422 -17.34 38.34 -9.64
C CYS A 422 -16.64 37.92 -10.95
N ALA A 423 -17.15 38.36 -12.10
CA ALA A 423 -16.50 38.09 -13.39
C ALA A 423 -15.13 38.76 -13.49
N ALA A 424 -14.98 40.00 -13.00
CA ALA A 424 -13.69 40.69 -12.94
C ALA A 424 -12.68 39.97 -12.02
N ALA A 425 -13.16 39.31 -10.97
CA ALA A 425 -12.36 38.46 -10.09
C ALA A 425 -12.14 37.03 -10.63
N GLY A 426 -12.60 36.70 -11.84
CA GLY A 426 -12.37 35.41 -12.49
C GLY A 426 -13.32 34.28 -12.10
N TYR A 427 -14.45 34.59 -11.45
CA TYR A 427 -15.49 33.63 -11.09
C TYR A 427 -16.59 33.55 -12.16
N SER A 428 -17.33 32.44 -12.19
CA SER A 428 -18.42 32.18 -13.15
C SER A 428 -19.82 32.29 -12.54
N ILE A 429 -19.91 32.46 -11.22
CA ILE A 429 -21.15 32.58 -10.45
C ILE A 429 -21.04 33.75 -9.48
N SER A 430 -22.15 34.45 -9.31
CA SER A 430 -22.35 35.50 -8.32
C SER A 430 -23.65 35.28 -7.56
N GLY A 431 -23.70 35.71 -6.30
CA GLY A 431 -24.86 35.62 -5.43
C GLY A 431 -24.99 36.87 -4.58
N THR A 432 -26.19 37.45 -4.56
CA THR A 432 -26.48 38.62 -3.71
C THR A 432 -27.29 38.19 -2.50
N GLU A 433 -26.89 38.65 -1.32
CA GLU A 433 -27.52 38.36 -0.02
C GLU A 433 -27.68 39.65 0.81
N TYR A 434 -28.66 39.70 1.71
CA TYR A 434 -28.88 40.82 2.65
C TYR A 434 -28.84 42.22 2.01
N ALA A 435 -29.36 42.36 0.78
CA ALA A 435 -29.34 43.59 -0.03
C ALA A 435 -27.93 44.02 -0.51
N VAL A 436 -26.96 44.16 0.39
CA VAL A 436 -25.67 44.81 0.14
C VAL A 436 -24.52 43.85 -0.14
N GLN A 437 -24.68 42.56 0.20
CA GLN A 437 -23.59 41.58 0.12
C GLN A 437 -23.52 40.95 -1.27
N CYS A 438 -22.30 40.61 -1.68
CA CYS A 438 -22.03 39.94 -2.94
C CYS A 438 -20.98 38.84 -2.77
N PHE A 439 -21.34 37.64 -3.18
CA PHE A 439 -20.53 36.44 -3.10
C PHE A 439 -20.27 35.87 -4.49
N CYS A 440 -19.14 35.21 -4.67
CA CYS A 440 -18.66 34.67 -5.93
C CYS A 440 -18.23 33.22 -5.76
N GLY A 441 -18.34 32.45 -6.85
CA GLY A 441 -17.88 31.07 -6.88
C GLY A 441 -17.73 30.54 -8.31
N LYS A 442 -17.12 29.36 -8.44
CA LYS A 442 -17.06 28.63 -9.71
C LYS A 442 -18.13 27.53 -9.82
N ALA A 443 -18.66 27.11 -8.67
CA ALA A 443 -19.79 26.18 -8.49
C ALA A 443 -20.65 26.63 -7.30
N ILE A 444 -21.82 26.00 -7.13
CA ILE A 444 -22.64 26.07 -5.91
C ILE A 444 -22.12 24.98 -4.95
N TYR A 445 -21.65 25.36 -3.77
CA TYR A 445 -21.08 24.44 -2.78
C TYR A 445 -22.11 24.01 -1.72
N ASN A 446 -21.74 23.07 -0.85
CA ASN A 446 -22.51 22.65 0.33
C ASN A 446 -23.94 22.18 0.02
N GLY A 447 -24.13 21.56 -1.15
CA GLY A 447 -25.41 20.99 -1.57
C GLY A 447 -26.51 22.04 -1.72
N GLY A 448 -26.15 23.27 -2.10
CA GLY A 448 -27.11 24.37 -2.27
C GLY A 448 -28.31 23.94 -3.11
N VAL A 449 -29.52 24.33 -2.68
CA VAL A 449 -30.78 23.94 -3.32
C VAL A 449 -31.56 25.19 -3.69
N LYS A 450 -32.19 25.17 -4.88
CA LYS A 450 -33.16 26.21 -5.27
C LYS A 450 -34.36 26.21 -4.34
N THR A 451 -34.90 27.40 -4.09
CA THR A 451 -36.17 27.58 -3.38
C THR A 451 -37.10 28.50 -4.17
N ALA A 452 -38.27 28.81 -3.61
CA ALA A 452 -39.22 29.72 -4.24
C ALA A 452 -38.62 31.12 -4.40
N GLU A 453 -38.86 31.78 -5.55
CA GLU A 453 -38.38 33.15 -5.81
C GLU A 453 -38.84 34.16 -4.75
N SER A 454 -40.00 33.92 -4.13
CA SER A 454 -40.53 34.72 -3.03
C SER A 454 -39.63 34.76 -1.80
N ASP A 455 -38.77 33.75 -1.61
CA ASP A 455 -37.89 33.67 -0.45
C ASP A 455 -36.74 34.68 -0.53
N CYS A 456 -36.30 35.02 -1.75
CA CYS A 456 -35.37 36.11 -1.99
C CYS A 456 -36.16 37.43 -2.06
N SER A 457 -36.60 37.90 -0.89
CA SER A 457 -37.57 39.00 -0.79
C SER A 457 -36.93 40.40 -0.72
N THR A 458 -35.63 40.50 -0.44
CA THR A 458 -34.94 41.76 -0.17
C THR A 458 -34.68 42.53 -1.47
N SER A 459 -35.05 43.80 -1.55
CA SER A 459 -34.79 44.61 -2.75
C SER A 459 -33.33 45.05 -2.83
N CYS A 460 -32.76 45.04 -4.05
CA CYS A 460 -31.40 45.53 -4.30
C CYS A 460 -31.33 47.07 -4.21
N PRO A 461 -30.42 47.65 -3.41
CA PRO A 461 -30.30 49.12 -3.27
C PRO A 461 -29.97 49.85 -4.59
N GLY A 462 -29.12 49.25 -5.44
CA GLY A 462 -28.74 49.80 -6.75
C GLY A 462 -29.73 49.50 -7.88
N ALA A 463 -30.72 48.63 -7.64
CA ALA A 463 -31.75 48.27 -8.61
C ALA A 463 -33.03 47.80 -7.88
N PRO A 464 -33.88 48.72 -7.38
CA PRO A 464 -34.99 48.37 -6.48
C PRO A 464 -36.03 47.38 -7.03
N SER A 465 -36.07 47.22 -8.37
CA SER A 465 -36.89 46.24 -9.08
C SER A 465 -36.33 44.81 -9.07
N GLN A 466 -35.08 44.62 -8.64
CA GLN A 466 -34.43 43.32 -8.49
C GLN A 466 -34.43 42.89 -7.01
N LYS A 467 -34.24 41.59 -6.81
CA LYS A 467 -34.11 40.99 -5.48
C LYS A 467 -32.67 40.58 -5.20
N CYS A 468 -32.15 40.94 -4.04
CA CYS A 468 -30.77 40.68 -3.62
C CYS A 468 -30.77 39.76 -2.39
N GLY A 469 -31.38 38.58 -2.56
CA GLY A 469 -31.47 37.56 -1.52
C GLY A 469 -32.41 37.89 -0.36
N ALA A 470 -32.18 37.22 0.76
CA ALA A 470 -32.78 37.43 2.08
C ALA A 470 -31.92 36.70 3.12
N GLY A 471 -32.36 36.59 4.38
CA GLY A 471 -31.61 35.81 5.37
C GLY A 471 -31.49 34.35 4.97
N ASP A 472 -30.26 33.86 4.84
CA ASP A 472 -29.92 32.52 4.37
C ASP A 472 -30.44 32.23 2.94
N ARG A 473 -30.58 33.26 2.10
CA ARG A 473 -31.08 33.15 0.72
C ARG A 473 -30.26 33.99 -0.24
N MET A 474 -29.67 33.37 -1.26
CA MET A 474 -28.94 34.07 -2.32
C MET A 474 -29.73 34.15 -3.62
N SER A 475 -29.76 35.33 -4.23
CA SER A 475 -30.16 35.52 -5.63
C SER A 475 -28.97 35.27 -6.54
N ILE A 476 -28.96 34.16 -7.28
CA ILE A 476 -27.79 33.68 -8.05
C ILE A 476 -27.85 34.14 -9.51
N VAL A 477 -26.73 34.65 -10.03
CA VAL A 477 -26.50 34.90 -11.45
C VAL A 477 -25.22 34.17 -11.87
N ALA A 478 -25.27 33.40 -12.96
CA ALA A 478 -24.15 32.56 -13.39
C ALA A 478 -23.98 32.51 -14.91
N LYS A 479 -22.74 32.21 -15.35
CA LYS A 479 -22.40 31.88 -16.73
C LYS A 479 -22.78 30.44 -17.06
N GLY A 480 -23.96 30.24 -17.62
CA GLY A 480 -24.54 28.90 -17.84
C GLY A 480 -25.13 28.30 -16.57
N THR A 481 -25.53 27.03 -16.63
CA THR A 481 -26.07 26.29 -15.48
C THR A 481 -24.96 26.00 -14.47
N PRO A 482 -25.08 26.43 -13.20
CA PRO A 482 -24.09 26.11 -12.17
C PRO A 482 -23.98 24.62 -11.86
N ASP A 483 -22.74 24.14 -11.70
CA ASP A 483 -22.49 22.83 -11.06
C ASP A 483 -22.78 22.92 -9.56
N ILE A 484 -23.26 21.83 -8.96
CA ILE A 484 -23.58 21.74 -7.53
C ILE A 484 -22.69 20.68 -6.87
N TYR A 485 -21.95 21.08 -5.85
CA TYR A 485 -21.10 20.21 -5.03
C TYR A 485 -21.71 20.00 -3.66
N ALA A 486 -21.76 18.75 -3.21
CA ALA A 486 -22.18 18.40 -1.85
C ALA A 486 -21.17 18.94 -0.82
N PRO A 487 -21.51 18.99 0.48
CA PRO A 487 -20.53 19.28 1.52
C PRO A 487 -19.34 18.33 1.39
N PRO A 488 -18.10 18.82 1.52
CA PRO A 488 -16.94 17.96 1.47
C PRO A 488 -17.02 16.85 2.52
N ALA A 489 -16.92 15.61 2.07
CA ALA A 489 -16.88 14.45 2.95
C ALA A 489 -15.92 13.39 2.39
N PRO A 490 -15.29 12.57 3.26
CA PRO A 490 -14.63 11.36 2.80
C PRO A 490 -15.60 10.51 1.99
N GLN A 491 -15.17 10.05 0.82
CA GLN A 491 -16.01 9.18 0.00
C GLN A 491 -16.01 7.79 0.63
N PRO A 492 -17.14 7.22 1.09
CA PRO A 492 -17.13 5.93 1.80
C PRO A 492 -16.55 4.79 0.96
N SER A 493 -16.77 4.85 -0.35
CA SER A 493 -16.16 3.94 -1.32
C SER A 493 -15.88 4.63 -2.65
N VAL A 494 -14.85 4.15 -3.35
CA VAL A 494 -14.48 4.56 -4.70
C VAL A 494 -14.15 3.30 -5.50
N GLY A 495 -15.13 2.76 -6.22
CA GLY A 495 -14.98 1.45 -6.86
C GLY A 495 -14.75 0.35 -5.82
N SER A 496 -13.64 -0.38 -5.91
CA SER A 496 -13.24 -1.44 -4.96
C SER A 496 -12.32 -0.93 -3.85
N TRP A 497 -12.37 0.36 -3.54
CA TRP A 497 -11.66 0.97 -2.43
C TRP A 497 -12.64 1.40 -1.35
N ALA A 498 -12.33 1.12 -0.09
CA ALA A 498 -13.12 1.51 1.08
C ALA A 498 -12.35 2.50 1.95
N TYR A 499 -13.01 3.59 2.33
CA TYR A 499 -12.46 4.56 3.27
C TYR A 499 -12.22 3.92 4.64
N GLN A 500 -11.09 4.24 5.27
CA GLN A 500 -10.67 3.68 6.56
C GLN A 500 -10.66 4.70 7.69
N GLY A 501 -10.56 5.99 7.36
CA GLY A 501 -10.47 7.06 8.36
C GLY A 501 -9.35 8.05 8.06
N CYS A 502 -9.29 9.08 8.91
CA CYS A 502 -8.20 10.05 8.93
C CYS A 502 -6.99 9.47 9.68
N ALA A 503 -5.85 9.27 9.03
CA ALA A 503 -4.65 8.69 9.64
C ALA A 503 -3.53 9.73 9.80
N GLU A 504 -2.66 9.54 10.78
CA GLU A 504 -1.41 10.31 10.89
C GLU A 504 -0.46 10.03 9.72
N ASP A 505 0.30 11.04 9.35
CA ASP A 505 1.42 10.92 8.42
C ASP A 505 2.63 11.73 8.89
N ASN A 506 3.78 11.46 8.29
CA ASN A 506 5.05 12.10 8.57
C ASN A 506 5.47 12.00 10.05
N ILE A 507 5.29 10.83 10.65
CA ILE A 507 5.65 10.56 12.04
C ILE A 507 7.16 10.40 12.13
N ASN A 508 7.82 11.29 12.89
CA ASN A 508 9.29 11.33 13.00
C ASN A 508 9.98 11.41 11.62
N ASP A 509 9.46 12.26 10.73
CA ASP A 509 9.94 12.45 9.35
C ASP A 509 9.86 11.17 8.48
N LYS A 510 8.96 10.24 8.83
CA LYS A 510 8.67 9.05 8.03
C LYS A 510 7.23 9.06 7.54
N ARG A 511 7.06 8.91 6.24
CA ARG A 511 5.75 8.78 5.61
C ARG A 511 5.12 7.44 5.96
N THR A 512 3.83 7.47 6.27
CA THR A 512 3.01 6.28 6.57
C THR A 512 2.94 5.37 5.36
N PHE A 513 2.68 5.92 4.18
CA PHE A 513 2.79 5.23 2.90
C PHE A 513 3.96 5.84 2.12
N PHE A 514 4.87 4.99 1.67
CA PHE A 514 6.17 5.42 1.17
C PHE A 514 6.09 6.27 -0.10
N TRP A 515 5.27 5.87 -1.07
CA TRP A 515 5.29 6.50 -2.39
C TRP A 515 4.42 7.73 -2.48
N GLN A 516 5.03 8.90 -2.53
CA GLN A 516 4.33 10.17 -2.73
C GLN A 516 4.22 10.53 -4.22
N LEU A 517 3.02 10.95 -4.63
CA LEU A 517 2.66 11.47 -5.94
C LEU A 517 2.00 12.84 -5.77
N PHE A 518 2.16 13.70 -6.78
CA PHE A 518 1.60 15.05 -6.77
C PHE A 518 0.70 15.29 -8.00
N PHE A 519 -0.53 15.74 -7.77
CA PHE A 519 -1.54 15.99 -8.81
C PHE A 519 -2.07 17.43 -8.72
N PRO A 520 -1.28 18.42 -9.18
CA PRO A 520 -1.58 19.84 -8.97
C PRO A 520 -2.89 20.26 -9.66
N GLY A 521 -3.81 20.82 -8.90
CA GLY A 521 -5.07 21.39 -9.36
C GLY A 521 -6.13 20.40 -9.83
N VAL A 522 -5.82 19.11 -9.88
CA VAL A 522 -6.70 18.10 -10.52
C VAL A 522 -6.96 16.86 -9.67
N MET A 523 -6.34 16.74 -8.49
CA MET A 523 -6.45 15.56 -7.64
C MET A 523 -7.91 15.19 -7.33
N THR A 524 -8.24 13.92 -7.51
CA THR A 524 -9.48 13.31 -6.99
C THR A 524 -9.12 12.00 -6.29
N PRO A 525 -9.95 11.50 -5.34
CA PRO A 525 -9.73 10.19 -4.73
C PRO A 525 -9.52 9.10 -5.78
N LYS A 526 -10.37 9.06 -6.81
CA LYS A 526 -10.27 8.07 -7.88
C LYS A 526 -8.92 8.08 -8.61
N MET A 527 -8.34 9.24 -8.89
CA MET A 527 -7.05 9.32 -9.59
C MET A 527 -5.91 8.72 -8.77
N CYS A 528 -5.85 9.04 -7.47
CA CYS A 528 -4.88 8.45 -6.56
C CYS A 528 -5.06 6.93 -6.47
N LEU A 529 -6.29 6.50 -6.22
CA LEU A 529 -6.64 5.09 -5.99
C LEU A 529 -6.42 4.22 -7.23
N ASP A 530 -6.78 4.71 -8.42
CA ASP A 530 -6.52 3.99 -9.67
C ASP A 530 -5.02 3.85 -9.92
N ARG A 531 -4.22 4.87 -9.62
CA ARG A 531 -2.76 4.85 -9.80
C ARG A 531 -2.09 3.89 -8.81
N CYS A 532 -2.51 3.88 -7.54
CA CYS A 532 -2.01 2.91 -6.56
C CYS A 532 -2.40 1.48 -6.96
N ALA A 533 -3.64 1.24 -7.39
CA ALA A 533 -4.09 -0.07 -7.87
C ALA A 533 -3.32 -0.54 -9.11
N GLN A 534 -3.06 0.37 -10.06
CA GLN A 534 -2.29 0.08 -11.27
C GLN A 534 -0.91 -0.49 -10.95
N TYR A 535 -0.26 0.04 -9.91
CA TYR A 535 1.03 -0.44 -9.45
C TYR A 535 0.93 -1.53 -8.39
N GLY A 536 -0.28 -1.99 -8.05
CA GLY A 536 -0.49 -3.12 -7.14
C GLY A 536 -0.40 -2.77 -5.65
N TYR A 537 -0.65 -1.54 -5.24
CA TYR A 537 -0.71 -1.13 -3.83
C TYR A 537 -2.11 -1.31 -3.26
N HIS A 538 -2.24 -1.94 -2.09
CA HIS A 538 -3.55 -2.18 -1.44
C HIS A 538 -4.01 -1.04 -0.53
N ALA A 539 -3.17 -0.03 -0.29
CA ALA A 539 -3.52 1.15 0.47
C ALA A 539 -3.15 2.43 -0.28
N ALA A 540 -3.97 3.45 -0.09
CA ALA A 540 -3.67 4.80 -0.53
C ALA A 540 -4.07 5.82 0.53
N GLY A 541 -3.31 6.91 0.64
CA GLY A 541 -3.62 8.06 1.47
C GLY A 541 -3.62 9.33 0.64
N LEU A 542 -4.51 10.27 0.94
CA LEU A 542 -4.55 11.58 0.29
C LEU A 542 -4.25 12.68 1.30
N GLU A 543 -3.39 13.62 0.93
CA GLU A 543 -2.93 14.73 1.78
C GLU A 543 -2.96 16.07 1.03
N TYR A 544 -3.10 17.18 1.77
CA TYR A 544 -3.01 18.55 1.26
C TYR A 544 -3.89 18.89 0.03
N GLY A 545 -4.92 18.10 -0.26
CA GLY A 545 -5.79 18.31 -1.42
C GLY A 545 -5.20 17.91 -2.77
N GLU A 546 -3.89 17.67 -2.85
CA GLU A 546 -3.13 17.48 -4.11
C GLU A 546 -2.07 16.38 -4.05
N GLU A 547 -1.86 15.75 -2.90
CA GLU A 547 -0.87 14.70 -2.72
C GLU A 547 -1.54 13.35 -2.54
N CYS A 548 -0.95 12.33 -3.15
CA CYS A 548 -1.40 10.94 -3.09
C CYS A 548 -0.23 10.09 -2.63
N TYR A 549 -0.51 9.15 -1.74
CA TYR A 549 0.48 8.26 -1.18
C TYR A 549 0.05 6.83 -1.41
N CYS A 550 0.90 6.00 -2.01
CA CYS A 550 0.63 4.59 -2.24
C CYS A 550 1.46 3.71 -1.31
N GLY A 551 0.84 2.69 -0.74
CA GLY A 551 1.47 1.75 0.17
C GLY A 551 0.61 0.50 0.38
N ASP A 552 0.93 -0.23 1.42
CA ASP A 552 0.19 -1.42 1.85
C ASP A 552 -0.32 -1.18 3.28
N PRO A 553 -1.47 -1.75 3.68
CA PRO A 553 -2.06 -1.49 5.01
C PRO A 553 -1.08 -1.72 6.18
N ALA A 554 -0.18 -2.70 6.05
CA ALA A 554 0.85 -3.00 7.05
C ALA A 554 1.79 -1.82 7.32
N ASN A 555 2.00 -0.90 6.36
CA ASN A 555 2.89 0.24 6.55
C ASN A 555 2.40 1.19 7.65
N MET A 556 1.10 1.25 7.93
CA MET A 556 0.57 2.04 9.05
C MET A 556 1.14 1.54 10.39
N ALA A 557 1.10 0.23 10.62
CA ALA A 557 1.67 -0.37 11.82
C ALA A 557 3.20 -0.21 11.86
N THR A 558 3.89 -0.46 10.74
CA THR A 558 5.35 -0.33 10.65
C THR A 558 5.85 1.08 10.98
N HIS A 559 5.09 2.12 10.66
CA HIS A 559 5.46 3.52 10.91
C HIS A 559 4.78 4.11 12.15
N GLY A 560 4.01 3.31 12.90
CA GLY A 560 3.32 3.76 14.12
C GLY A 560 2.17 4.75 13.86
N ALA A 561 1.60 4.75 12.65
CA ALA A 561 0.51 5.63 12.27
C ALA A 561 -0.82 5.20 12.90
N THR A 562 -1.47 6.13 13.59
CA THR A 562 -2.77 5.89 14.22
C THR A 562 -3.87 6.71 13.54
N PHE A 563 -5.12 6.27 13.70
CA PHE A 563 -6.28 7.05 13.25
C PHE A 563 -6.54 8.23 14.19
N ARG A 564 -6.99 9.33 13.60
CA ARG A 564 -7.24 10.63 14.23
C ARG A 564 -8.71 11.03 14.05
N PRO A 565 -9.21 11.97 14.86
CA PRO A 565 -10.52 12.56 14.63
C PRO A 565 -10.69 13.00 13.18
N GLU A 566 -11.83 12.67 12.58
CA GLU A 566 -12.16 13.00 11.19
C GLU A 566 -12.01 14.49 10.87
N THR A 567 -12.21 15.36 11.87
CA THR A 567 -12.04 16.80 11.77
C THR A 567 -10.61 17.25 11.45
N GLU A 568 -9.61 16.39 11.69
CA GLU A 568 -8.21 16.68 11.33
C GLU A 568 -7.95 16.47 9.82
N CYS A 569 -8.81 15.72 9.11
CA CYS A 569 -8.82 15.62 7.65
C CYS A 569 -9.89 16.56 7.09
N ASN A 570 -9.53 17.83 6.90
CA ASN A 570 -10.46 18.90 6.55
C ASN A 570 -10.11 19.63 5.24
N ILE A 571 -9.14 19.13 4.48
CA ILE A 571 -8.72 19.71 3.21
C ILE A 571 -9.48 19.05 2.06
N VAL A 572 -10.09 19.86 1.19
CA VAL A 572 -10.82 19.39 0.02
C VAL A 572 -9.88 18.98 -1.11
N CYS A 573 -10.26 17.99 -1.90
CA CYS A 573 -9.51 17.61 -3.10
C CYS A 573 -9.56 18.72 -4.15
N ALA A 574 -8.40 19.07 -4.73
CA ALA A 574 -8.32 20.17 -5.71
C ALA A 574 -9.20 19.94 -6.95
N GLY A 575 -9.31 18.70 -7.42
CA GLY A 575 -10.14 18.30 -8.56
C GLY A 575 -11.56 17.83 -8.18
N ASN A 576 -11.90 17.74 -6.89
CA ASN A 576 -13.23 17.34 -6.44
C ASN A 576 -13.57 18.00 -5.09
N ALA A 577 -14.22 19.16 -5.13
CA ALA A 577 -14.58 19.92 -3.94
C ALA A 577 -15.66 19.25 -3.06
N SER A 578 -16.27 18.14 -3.48
CA SER A 578 -17.17 17.33 -2.64
C SER A 578 -16.43 16.23 -1.85
N ALA A 579 -15.13 16.05 -2.09
CA ALA A 579 -14.32 15.03 -1.43
C ALA A 579 -13.24 15.66 -0.53
N ILE A 580 -12.94 14.98 0.57
CA ILE A 580 -11.81 15.29 1.45
C ILE A 580 -10.57 14.54 0.97
N CYS A 581 -9.43 15.23 0.92
CA CYS A 581 -8.11 14.74 0.55
C CYS A 581 -7.09 15.15 1.62
N GLY A 582 -7.34 14.69 2.85
CA GLY A 582 -6.43 14.78 3.98
C GLY A 582 -6.50 16.09 4.78
N GLY A 583 -5.41 16.36 5.47
CA GLY A 583 -5.18 17.52 6.34
C GLY A 583 -3.68 17.76 6.51
N LEU A 584 -3.30 18.62 7.45
CA LEU A 584 -1.87 18.85 7.74
C LEU A 584 -1.27 17.63 8.44
N ALA A 585 -0.36 16.90 7.80
CA ALA A 585 0.20 15.62 8.30
C ALA A 585 -0.90 14.57 8.53
N ARG A 586 -1.96 14.59 7.72
CA ARG A 586 -3.14 13.73 7.86
C ARG A 586 -3.60 13.15 6.54
N LEU A 587 -3.67 11.82 6.47
CA LEU A 587 -4.12 11.11 5.29
C LEU A 587 -5.60 10.77 5.39
N THR A 588 -6.36 11.10 4.35
CA THR A 588 -7.62 10.42 4.09
C THR A 588 -7.30 9.06 3.48
N THR A 589 -7.47 8.00 4.27
CA THR A 589 -6.93 6.67 3.94
C THR A 589 -7.99 5.73 3.34
N TYR A 590 -7.60 4.99 2.31
CA TYR A 590 -8.43 4.03 1.58
C TYR A 590 -7.70 2.70 1.45
N PHE A 591 -8.40 1.59 1.72
CA PHE A 591 -7.89 0.24 1.48
C PHE A 591 -8.66 -0.47 0.37
N TRP A 592 -7.95 -1.27 -0.41
CA TRP A 592 -8.49 -2.10 -1.46
C TRP A 592 -9.31 -3.26 -0.88
N THR A 593 -10.53 -3.44 -1.37
CA THR A 593 -11.46 -4.51 -0.97
C THR A 593 -11.85 -5.42 -2.13
N GLY A 594 -11.24 -5.24 -3.31
CA GLY A 594 -11.43 -6.12 -4.46
C GLY A 594 -10.61 -7.42 -4.36
N PRO A 595 -10.58 -8.23 -5.43
CA PRO A 595 -9.64 -9.35 -5.52
C PRO A 595 -8.21 -8.86 -5.28
N ALA A 596 -7.42 -9.60 -4.49
CA ALA A 596 -6.07 -9.18 -4.14
C ALA A 596 -5.25 -8.84 -5.39
N LEU A 597 -4.64 -7.65 -5.41
CA LEU A 597 -3.82 -7.16 -6.52
C LEU A 597 -2.54 -7.99 -6.69
N TYR A 598 -2.04 -8.56 -5.59
CA TYR A 598 -0.99 -9.56 -5.56
C TYR A 598 -1.19 -10.51 -4.38
N SER A 599 -0.51 -11.66 -4.42
CA SER A 599 -0.33 -12.55 -3.28
C SER A 599 1.02 -13.26 -3.40
N TRP A 600 1.85 -13.18 -2.36
CA TRP A 600 3.13 -13.87 -2.32
C TRP A 600 3.06 -15.10 -1.41
N ASP A 601 3.75 -16.16 -1.82
CA ASP A 601 3.93 -17.38 -1.02
C ASP A 601 5.22 -17.23 -0.16
N PHE A 602 5.15 -17.60 1.13
CA PHE A 602 6.28 -17.55 2.08
C PHE A 602 6.58 -18.92 2.69
N PRO A 603 6.98 -19.93 1.88
CA PRO A 603 7.26 -21.26 2.39
C PRO A 603 8.38 -21.25 3.43
N GLN A 604 8.24 -22.06 4.47
CA GLN A 604 9.27 -22.32 5.51
C GLN A 604 9.84 -23.74 5.41
N ASP A 605 9.52 -24.44 4.31
CA ASP A 605 9.96 -25.81 4.04
C ASP A 605 10.86 -25.85 2.78
N SER A 606 11.09 -27.04 2.21
CA SER A 606 11.90 -27.23 1.00
C SER A 606 11.49 -26.35 -0.19
N ARG A 607 10.24 -25.84 -0.22
CA ARG A 607 9.76 -24.92 -1.26
C ARG A 607 10.43 -23.55 -1.21
N ALA A 608 11.09 -23.19 -0.10
CA ALA A 608 11.88 -21.96 0.00
C ALA A 608 13.23 -22.05 -0.72
N GLY A 609 13.70 -23.25 -1.10
CA GLY A 609 15.09 -23.44 -1.50
C GLY A 609 16.05 -23.26 -0.32
N GLU A 610 17.36 -23.27 -0.60
CA GLU A 610 18.39 -23.17 0.44
C GLU A 610 19.66 -22.51 -0.11
N TYR A 611 20.26 -21.58 0.63
CA TYR A 611 21.62 -21.12 0.36
C TYR A 611 22.65 -22.06 0.99
N ARG A 612 23.68 -22.43 0.24
CA ARG A 612 24.83 -23.20 0.73
C ARG A 612 26.13 -22.54 0.32
N PHE A 613 27.05 -22.41 1.27
CA PHE A 613 28.43 -22.09 0.96
C PHE A 613 29.03 -23.17 0.05
N LEU A 614 29.72 -22.75 -1.02
CA LEU A 614 30.35 -23.65 -1.98
C LEU A 614 31.87 -23.71 -1.76
N VAL A 615 32.55 -22.57 -1.87
CA VAL A 615 34.00 -22.47 -1.80
C VAL A 615 34.42 -21.02 -1.52
N ASP A 616 35.56 -20.85 -0.86
CA ASP A 616 36.21 -19.54 -0.78
C ASP A 616 36.81 -19.20 -2.15
N GLY A 617 36.42 -18.07 -2.73
CA GLY A 617 36.96 -17.60 -4.00
C GLY A 617 38.38 -17.08 -3.88
N VAL A 618 39.10 -17.14 -5.00
CA VAL A 618 40.46 -16.58 -5.15
C VAL A 618 40.45 -15.12 -5.62
N ASN A 619 39.33 -14.65 -6.16
CA ASN A 619 39.05 -13.27 -6.53
C ASN A 619 37.57 -12.92 -6.36
N ILE A 620 37.20 -11.68 -6.67
CA ILE A 620 35.82 -11.22 -6.77
C ILE A 620 35.43 -11.23 -8.26
N PRO A 621 34.70 -12.25 -8.75
CA PRO A 621 34.33 -12.30 -10.15
C PRO A 621 33.27 -11.25 -10.47
N LEU A 622 33.53 -10.48 -11.53
CA LEU A 622 32.62 -9.46 -12.07
C LEU A 622 31.90 -9.98 -13.33
N ILE A 623 32.43 -11.05 -13.91
CA ILE A 623 31.83 -11.81 -14.98
C ILE A 623 31.96 -13.28 -14.63
N THR A 624 30.83 -13.98 -14.64
CA THR A 624 30.75 -15.39 -14.28
C THR A 624 30.06 -16.17 -15.41
N GLN A 625 30.69 -17.23 -15.89
CA GLN A 625 30.19 -18.02 -17.02
C GLN A 625 30.55 -19.51 -16.88
N GLU A 626 29.57 -20.42 -16.93
CA GLU A 626 29.85 -21.85 -17.02
C GLU A 626 30.33 -22.20 -18.44
N THR A 627 31.42 -22.95 -18.52
CA THR A 627 31.99 -23.46 -19.77
C THR A 627 31.25 -24.72 -20.21
N ILE A 628 31.35 -25.07 -21.49
CA ILE A 628 30.73 -26.30 -22.00
C ILE A 628 31.29 -27.59 -21.37
N THR A 629 32.38 -27.50 -20.61
CA THR A 629 33.01 -28.59 -19.87
C THR A 629 32.44 -28.80 -18.46
N GLY A 630 31.56 -27.90 -18.00
CA GLY A 630 31.01 -27.89 -16.62
C GLY A 630 31.92 -27.25 -15.57
N LYS A 631 33.01 -26.59 -16.00
CA LYS A 631 33.82 -25.70 -15.16
C LYS A 631 33.33 -24.26 -15.28
N VAL A 632 33.67 -23.41 -14.33
CA VAL A 632 33.20 -22.01 -14.32
C VAL A 632 34.38 -21.06 -14.50
N SER A 633 34.27 -20.11 -15.42
CA SER A 633 35.22 -19.00 -15.53
C SER A 633 34.77 -17.84 -14.65
N PHE A 634 35.70 -17.36 -13.85
CA PHE A 634 35.59 -16.19 -12.98
C PHE A 634 36.54 -15.13 -13.50
N ILE A 635 35.99 -14.04 -14.02
CA ILE A 635 36.77 -12.97 -14.63
C ILE A 635 36.57 -11.70 -13.80
N SER A 636 37.66 -11.07 -13.41
CA SER A 636 37.65 -9.81 -12.68
C SER A 636 38.61 -8.80 -13.31
N LYS A 637 38.89 -7.69 -12.59
CA LYS A 637 39.81 -6.62 -13.00
C LYS A 637 41.18 -7.20 -13.36
N GLY A 638 41.81 -6.70 -14.42
CA GLY A 638 43.12 -7.19 -14.85
C GLY A 638 44.30 -6.57 -14.11
N ALA A 639 44.27 -5.25 -13.90
CA ALA A 639 45.39 -4.49 -13.35
C ALA A 639 44.96 -3.34 -12.42
N THR A 640 43.66 -3.22 -12.12
CA THR A 640 43.07 -2.16 -11.30
C THR A 640 42.44 -2.77 -10.04
N GLY A 641 42.68 -2.15 -8.87
CA GLY A 641 42.12 -2.60 -7.58
C GLY A 641 43.16 -3.16 -6.60
N PRO A 642 42.87 -3.15 -5.29
CA PRO A 642 43.75 -3.68 -4.25
C PRO A 642 43.76 -5.23 -4.22
N GLY A 643 44.91 -5.81 -3.92
CA GLY A 643 45.02 -7.22 -3.49
C GLY A 643 44.56 -8.28 -4.50
N ASN A 644 43.83 -9.29 -3.99
CA ASN A 644 43.29 -10.46 -4.69
C ASN A 644 41.98 -10.17 -5.44
N GLU A 645 41.57 -8.91 -5.61
CA GLU A 645 40.41 -8.53 -6.43
C GLU A 645 40.64 -8.71 -7.94
N THR A 646 41.86 -9.05 -8.36
CA THR A 646 42.25 -9.07 -9.77
C THR A 646 42.45 -10.48 -10.32
N GLY A 647 42.39 -10.60 -11.63
CA GLY A 647 42.73 -11.81 -12.40
C GLY A 647 41.53 -12.58 -12.94
N ALA A 648 41.84 -13.61 -13.71
CA ALA A 648 40.87 -14.55 -14.26
C ALA A 648 41.20 -15.97 -13.77
N TYR A 649 40.18 -16.76 -13.48
CA TYR A 649 40.34 -18.11 -12.94
C TYR A 649 39.31 -19.06 -13.52
N GLU A 650 39.66 -20.33 -13.59
CA GLU A 650 38.76 -21.43 -13.87
C GLU A 650 38.53 -22.24 -12.59
N LEU A 651 37.29 -22.30 -12.12
CA LEU A 651 36.85 -23.13 -11.01
C LEU A 651 36.43 -24.51 -11.53
N ASP A 652 37.07 -25.55 -11.01
CA ASP A 652 36.62 -26.93 -11.18
C ASP A 652 35.63 -27.31 -10.08
N LEU A 653 34.35 -27.48 -10.43
CA LEU A 653 33.30 -27.83 -9.49
C LEU A 653 33.43 -29.24 -8.89
N ALA A 654 34.20 -30.14 -9.51
CA ALA A 654 34.40 -31.50 -9.00
C ALA A 654 35.48 -31.56 -7.90
N THR A 655 36.45 -30.65 -7.93
CA THR A 655 37.55 -30.61 -6.95
C THR A 655 37.52 -29.37 -6.05
N LEU A 656 36.69 -28.37 -6.40
CA LEU A 656 36.63 -27.06 -5.78
C LEU A 656 38.00 -26.36 -5.77
N THR A 657 38.77 -26.54 -6.83
CA THR A 657 40.07 -25.91 -7.02
C THR A 657 40.05 -24.90 -8.16
N PHE A 658 40.90 -23.90 -8.05
CA PHE A 658 41.04 -22.82 -9.04
C PHE A 658 42.32 -22.99 -9.86
N ARG A 659 42.20 -22.81 -11.17
CA ARG A 659 43.32 -22.64 -12.10
C ARG A 659 43.38 -21.18 -12.53
N THR A 660 44.53 -20.54 -12.38
CA THR A 660 44.75 -19.17 -12.87
C THR A 660 44.73 -19.14 -14.40
N LEU A 661 44.07 -18.13 -14.96
CA LEU A 661 44.07 -17.74 -16.36
C LEU A 661 44.67 -16.33 -16.48
N HIS A 662 45.25 -16.00 -17.63
CA HIS A 662 45.99 -14.76 -17.85
C HIS A 662 45.36 -13.92 -18.97
N ILE A 663 44.79 -12.79 -18.58
CA ILE A 663 44.35 -11.70 -19.47
C ILE A 663 45.46 -10.65 -19.60
N LYS A 664 45.60 -10.00 -20.76
CA LYS A 664 46.63 -8.95 -20.98
C LYS A 664 46.06 -7.53 -20.88
N THR A 665 44.76 -7.36 -21.09
CA THR A 665 44.05 -6.08 -21.03
C THR A 665 42.90 -6.16 -20.03
N ASP A 666 42.57 -5.02 -19.41
CA ASP A 666 41.62 -4.99 -18.29
C ASP A 666 40.16 -5.15 -18.75
N VAL A 667 39.57 -6.29 -18.40
CA VAL A 667 38.20 -6.72 -18.77
C VAL A 667 37.12 -6.11 -17.90
N PHE A 668 37.47 -5.28 -16.92
CA PHE A 668 36.48 -4.63 -16.07
C PHE A 668 35.40 -3.95 -16.93
N CYS A 669 34.13 -4.28 -16.67
CA CYS A 669 32.96 -3.73 -17.38
C CYS A 669 32.83 -4.16 -18.86
N ALA A 670 33.38 -5.31 -19.22
CA ALA A 670 33.21 -5.95 -20.53
C ALA A 670 31.88 -6.73 -20.61
N ALA A 671 31.48 -7.09 -21.83
CA ALA A 671 30.42 -8.06 -22.13
C ALA A 671 31.00 -9.48 -22.28
N GLY A 672 30.14 -10.51 -22.17
CA GLY A 672 30.52 -11.90 -22.42
C GLY A 672 29.46 -12.70 -23.18
N VAL A 673 29.87 -13.63 -24.03
CA VAL A 673 28.99 -14.63 -24.70
C VAL A 673 29.74 -15.95 -24.94
N THR A 674 29.01 -17.06 -25.01
CA THR A 674 29.56 -18.34 -25.52
C THR A 674 29.37 -18.40 -27.04
N LEU A 675 30.46 -18.66 -27.76
CA LEU A 675 30.42 -18.81 -29.21
C LEU A 675 29.82 -20.17 -29.61
N PRO A 676 29.14 -20.23 -30.77
CA PRO A 676 28.49 -21.45 -31.25
C PRO A 676 29.46 -22.48 -31.83
N ASP A 677 30.77 -22.24 -31.84
CA ASP A 677 31.77 -23.16 -32.38
C ASP A 677 31.90 -24.45 -31.54
N LYS A 678 32.55 -25.48 -32.08
CA LYS A 678 32.64 -26.80 -31.41
C LYS A 678 33.40 -26.79 -30.09
N ALA A 679 34.28 -25.82 -29.90
CA ALA A 679 34.99 -25.63 -28.65
C ALA A 679 34.16 -24.89 -27.60
N GLY A 680 33.01 -24.30 -27.98
CA GLY A 680 32.22 -23.45 -27.08
C GLY A 680 33.06 -22.34 -26.47
N ARG A 681 33.86 -21.67 -27.31
CA ARG A 681 34.77 -20.63 -26.82
C ARG A 681 33.98 -19.53 -26.14
N GLN A 682 34.49 -19.01 -25.03
CA GLN A 682 33.93 -17.83 -24.40
C GLN A 682 34.58 -16.60 -25.02
N LEU A 683 33.77 -15.59 -25.32
CA LEU A 683 34.21 -14.31 -25.88
C LEU A 683 33.93 -13.21 -24.87
N ASN A 684 34.95 -12.41 -24.55
CA ASN A 684 34.86 -11.22 -23.71
C ASN A 684 35.16 -9.95 -24.54
N ILE A 685 34.36 -8.90 -24.38
CA ILE A 685 34.31 -7.77 -25.32
C ILE A 685 34.27 -6.42 -24.57
N GLY A 686 35.16 -5.49 -24.93
CA GLY A 686 35.27 -4.19 -24.27
C GLY A 686 36.13 -4.25 -23.02
N GLY A 687 36.06 -3.22 -22.16
CA GLY A 687 36.87 -3.18 -20.94
C GLY A 687 37.08 -1.76 -20.41
N TRP A 688 37.99 -1.61 -19.44
CA TRP A 688 38.15 -0.40 -18.62
C TRP A 688 38.56 0.86 -19.40
N ALA A 689 39.76 0.86 -19.98
CA ALA A 689 40.38 2.05 -20.58
C ALA A 689 41.46 1.71 -21.60
N GLY A 690 41.78 2.68 -22.48
CA GLY A 690 42.82 2.53 -23.51
C GLY A 690 42.52 1.38 -24.47
N ASP A 691 43.51 0.54 -24.78
CA ASP A 691 43.35 -0.63 -25.64
C ASP A 691 42.29 -1.62 -25.13
N ALA A 692 42.03 -1.64 -23.81
CA ALA A 692 41.07 -2.55 -23.23
C ALA A 692 39.62 -2.26 -23.67
N THR A 693 39.26 -1.00 -23.96
CA THR A 693 37.93 -0.65 -24.46
C THR A 693 37.68 -1.22 -25.86
N TYR A 694 38.74 -1.51 -26.61
CA TYR A 694 38.68 -2.18 -27.91
C TYR A 694 38.85 -3.71 -27.79
N GLY A 695 38.99 -4.23 -26.58
CA GLY A 695 39.37 -5.59 -26.29
C GLY A 695 38.39 -6.63 -26.85
N THR A 696 38.94 -7.71 -27.40
CA THR A 696 38.20 -8.88 -27.86
C THR A 696 39.03 -10.10 -27.50
N ARG A 697 38.58 -10.87 -26.52
CA ARG A 697 39.38 -11.91 -25.85
C ARG A 697 38.66 -13.25 -25.94
N LEU A 698 39.39 -14.30 -26.27
CA LEU A 698 38.82 -15.62 -26.50
C LEU A 698 39.41 -16.62 -25.51
N TYR A 699 38.53 -17.35 -24.83
CA TYR A 699 38.92 -18.48 -23.99
C TYR A 699 38.39 -19.78 -24.58
N TRP A 700 39.27 -20.76 -24.76
CA TRP A 700 38.93 -22.10 -25.19
C TRP A 700 38.92 -23.05 -23.99
N PRO A 701 37.74 -23.49 -23.52
CA PRO A 701 37.67 -24.50 -22.46
C PRO A 701 37.94 -25.91 -23.01
N ASP A 702 38.94 -26.61 -22.47
CA ASP A 702 39.37 -27.95 -22.90
C ASP A 702 39.56 -28.96 -21.74
N GLY A 703 39.32 -28.52 -20.51
CA GLY A 703 39.41 -29.38 -19.33
C GLY A 703 38.23 -30.35 -19.21
N SER A 704 38.27 -31.19 -18.18
CA SER A 704 37.13 -32.04 -17.79
C SER A 704 37.02 -32.10 -16.26
N PRO A 705 35.94 -32.63 -15.68
CA PRO A 705 35.80 -32.71 -14.22
C PRO A 705 37.01 -33.39 -13.56
N GLY A 706 37.70 -32.68 -12.67
CA GLY A 706 38.92 -33.14 -11.99
C GLY A 706 40.21 -33.05 -12.82
N VAL A 707 40.14 -32.63 -14.09
CA VAL A 707 41.30 -32.46 -14.97
C VAL A 707 41.41 -30.98 -15.38
N PRO A 708 42.49 -30.28 -14.99
CA PRO A 708 42.70 -28.88 -15.38
C PRO A 708 42.70 -28.70 -16.91
N GLY A 709 42.14 -27.59 -17.41
CA GLY A 709 42.34 -27.18 -18.79
C GLY A 709 43.79 -26.79 -19.07
N THR A 710 44.15 -26.69 -20.36
CA THR A 710 45.51 -26.32 -20.79
C THR A 710 45.56 -25.00 -21.56
N HIS A 711 44.44 -24.58 -22.13
CA HIS A 711 44.35 -23.30 -22.84
C HIS A 711 44.14 -22.13 -21.87
N ASP A 712 44.50 -20.94 -22.35
CA ASP A 712 44.40 -19.68 -21.64
C ASP A 712 43.65 -18.64 -22.50
N TRP A 713 43.37 -17.45 -21.96
CA TRP A 713 42.81 -16.34 -22.73
C TRP A 713 43.77 -15.91 -23.85
N GLN A 714 43.21 -15.75 -25.04
CA GLN A 714 43.91 -15.25 -26.22
C GLN A 714 43.42 -13.85 -26.54
N GLU A 715 44.38 -12.92 -26.62
CA GLU A 715 44.11 -11.54 -26.98
C GLU A 715 45.32 -10.87 -27.63
N ASN A 716 45.04 -10.07 -28.67
CA ASN A 716 45.96 -9.16 -29.32
C ASN A 716 45.17 -8.08 -30.05
N VAL A 717 45.07 -6.89 -29.46
CA VAL A 717 44.31 -5.74 -29.99
C VAL A 717 44.79 -5.26 -31.38
N ASN A 718 46.03 -5.59 -31.76
CA ASN A 718 46.56 -5.26 -33.08
C ASN A 718 46.10 -6.22 -34.18
N VAL A 719 45.59 -7.39 -33.81
CA VAL A 719 45.09 -8.44 -34.72
C VAL A 719 43.57 -8.51 -34.68
N LEU A 720 43.00 -8.51 -33.47
CA LEU A 720 41.57 -8.56 -33.24
C LEU A 720 41.14 -7.49 -32.23
N LYS A 721 40.23 -6.63 -32.63
CA LYS A 721 39.65 -5.57 -31.80
C LYS A 721 38.28 -5.15 -32.28
N LEU A 722 37.53 -4.50 -31.41
CA LEU A 722 36.37 -3.70 -31.77
C LEU A 722 36.76 -2.52 -32.68
N GLN A 723 35.79 -2.03 -33.44
CA GLN A 723 35.94 -0.82 -34.26
C GLN A 723 35.61 0.44 -33.46
N ALA A 724 34.75 0.35 -32.46
CA ALA A 724 34.53 1.39 -31.46
C ALA A 724 34.93 0.91 -30.05
N GLY A 725 35.56 1.78 -29.26
CA GLY A 725 35.89 1.49 -27.86
C GLY A 725 34.62 1.46 -27.01
N ARG A 726 34.50 0.45 -26.13
CA ARG A 726 33.30 0.20 -25.32
C ARG A 726 33.63 -0.23 -23.88
N TRP A 727 32.94 0.43 -22.97
CA TRP A 727 32.79 0.16 -21.54
C TRP A 727 31.28 0.02 -21.24
N TYR A 728 30.84 -1.05 -20.58
CA TYR A 728 29.42 -1.46 -20.46
C TYR A 728 28.65 -1.70 -21.79
N PRO A 729 29.23 -2.38 -22.80
CA PRO A 729 28.45 -2.83 -23.95
C PRO A 729 27.59 -4.04 -23.62
N SER A 730 26.57 -4.30 -24.43
CA SER A 730 25.94 -5.64 -24.50
C SER A 730 26.36 -6.39 -25.75
N ALA A 731 26.36 -7.72 -25.66
CA ALA A 731 26.65 -8.61 -26.78
C ALA A 731 25.59 -9.71 -26.93
N MET A 732 25.34 -10.15 -28.17
CA MET A 732 24.38 -11.20 -28.48
C MET A 732 24.81 -12.01 -29.70
N ILE A 733 24.63 -13.34 -29.65
CA ILE A 733 24.72 -14.20 -30.84
C ILE A 733 23.46 -14.00 -31.69
N MET A 734 23.64 -13.54 -32.93
CA MET A 734 22.57 -13.33 -33.89
C MET A 734 22.10 -14.64 -34.53
N SER A 735 20.94 -14.64 -35.19
CA SER A 735 20.40 -15.81 -35.89
C SER A 735 21.31 -16.34 -37.01
N ASN A 736 22.15 -15.49 -37.60
CA ASN A 736 23.14 -15.89 -38.60
C ASN A 736 24.48 -16.40 -37.99
N GLY A 737 24.59 -16.44 -36.65
CA GLY A 737 25.79 -16.86 -35.92
C GLY A 737 26.89 -15.82 -35.78
N SER A 738 26.71 -14.60 -36.27
CA SER A 738 27.61 -13.48 -35.93
C SER A 738 27.31 -12.93 -34.54
N VAL A 739 28.22 -12.12 -33.99
CA VAL A 739 28.05 -11.47 -32.68
C VAL A 739 27.73 -10.00 -32.90
N MET A 740 26.59 -9.55 -32.39
CA MET A 740 26.23 -8.15 -32.33
C MET A 740 26.78 -7.54 -31.03
N VAL A 741 27.40 -6.36 -31.13
CA VAL A 741 27.87 -5.56 -29.98
C VAL A 741 27.23 -4.18 -30.06
N ILE A 742 26.64 -3.71 -28.96
CA ILE A 742 25.83 -2.49 -28.93
C ILE A 742 26.12 -1.64 -27.70
N GLY A 743 26.09 -0.32 -27.90
CA GLY A 743 26.17 0.67 -26.84
C GLY A 743 27.49 0.66 -26.07
N GLY A 744 27.43 1.11 -24.83
CA GLY A 744 28.60 1.36 -24.00
C GLY A 744 29.05 2.82 -24.04
N SER A 745 30.18 3.09 -23.38
CA SER A 745 30.87 4.39 -23.38
C SER A 745 32.33 4.19 -23.80
N ILE A 746 33.04 5.24 -24.18
CA ILE A 746 34.46 5.14 -24.56
C ILE A 746 35.42 4.96 -23.37
N GLY A 747 34.87 4.90 -22.15
CA GLY A 747 35.59 4.69 -20.89
C GLY A 747 34.66 4.89 -19.70
N SER A 748 35.21 4.79 -18.50
CA SER A 748 34.46 4.97 -17.25
C SER A 748 33.87 6.37 -17.13
N ASN A 749 32.55 6.47 -17.02
CA ASN A 749 31.80 7.73 -16.93
C ASN A 749 32.12 8.73 -18.05
N ASP A 750 32.51 8.22 -19.22
CA ASP A 750 32.89 9.01 -20.38
C ASP A 750 31.72 9.12 -21.39
N ALA A 751 31.97 9.77 -22.53
CA ALA A 751 31.01 9.93 -23.61
C ALA A 751 30.48 8.58 -24.10
N ALA A 752 29.21 8.58 -24.52
CA ALA A 752 28.55 7.43 -25.08
C ALA A 752 29.30 6.88 -26.30
N THR A 753 29.21 5.57 -26.51
CA THR A 753 29.48 4.88 -27.77
C THR A 753 28.14 4.47 -28.39
N PRO A 754 27.38 5.41 -28.99
CA PRO A 754 26.00 5.19 -29.43
C PRO A 754 25.96 4.48 -30.79
N SER A 755 26.54 3.29 -30.87
CA SER A 755 26.64 2.54 -32.12
C SER A 755 26.47 1.03 -31.94
N ILE A 756 26.15 0.37 -33.04
CA ILE A 756 26.14 -1.09 -33.20
C ILE A 756 27.28 -1.50 -34.12
N GLU A 757 27.99 -2.58 -33.80
CA GLU A 757 28.95 -3.24 -34.68
C GLU A 757 28.81 -4.76 -34.63
N ILE A 758 29.43 -5.45 -35.59
CA ILE A 758 29.31 -6.91 -35.77
C ILE A 758 30.69 -7.55 -35.76
N LEU A 759 30.82 -8.65 -35.01
CA LEU A 759 31.98 -9.53 -35.02
C LEU A 759 31.61 -10.86 -35.69
N PRO A 760 32.44 -11.39 -36.61
CA PRO A 760 33.67 -10.78 -37.15
C PRO A 760 33.39 -9.50 -37.93
N PHE A 761 34.38 -8.60 -38.02
CA PHE A 761 34.27 -7.35 -38.76
C PHE A 761 33.82 -7.61 -40.21
N THR A 762 32.71 -6.99 -40.59
CA THR A 762 32.05 -7.20 -41.89
C THR A 762 32.55 -6.25 -42.99
N GLY A 763 33.52 -5.39 -42.70
CA GLY A 763 33.95 -4.31 -43.58
C GLY A 763 33.13 -3.02 -43.42
N GLN A 764 32.14 -3.00 -42.53
CA GLN A 764 31.29 -1.84 -42.25
C GLN A 764 31.67 -1.16 -40.94
N THR A 765 31.76 0.18 -40.97
CA THR A 765 31.97 0.97 -39.75
C THR A 765 30.80 0.83 -38.78
N PRO A 766 31.01 0.98 -37.46
CA PRO A 766 29.93 0.99 -36.47
C PRO A 766 28.80 1.93 -36.86
N LEU A 767 27.57 1.44 -36.77
CA LEU A 767 26.36 2.16 -37.19
C LEU A 767 25.82 2.98 -36.02
N TYR A 768 25.70 4.29 -36.20
CA TYR A 768 25.20 5.23 -35.20
C TYR A 768 23.71 5.04 -34.90
N MET A 769 23.34 5.15 -33.63
CA MET A 769 21.99 5.05 -33.08
C MET A 769 21.67 6.27 -32.23
N ASP A 770 20.80 7.16 -32.73
CA ASP A 770 20.42 8.41 -32.04
C ASP A 770 19.82 8.18 -30.65
N TRP A 771 19.05 7.10 -30.51
CA TRP A 771 18.40 6.74 -29.26
C TRP A 771 19.37 6.23 -28.19
N LEU A 772 20.52 5.67 -28.58
CA LEU A 772 21.59 5.34 -27.63
C LEU A 772 22.33 6.60 -27.16
N ASP A 773 22.44 7.62 -28.00
CA ASP A 773 23.07 8.87 -27.59
C ASP A 773 22.17 9.64 -26.62
N ARG A 774 20.87 9.77 -26.97
CA ARG A 774 19.89 10.52 -26.18
C ARG A 774 19.64 9.97 -24.78
N THR A 775 19.76 8.65 -24.60
CA THR A 775 19.41 7.98 -23.34
C THR A 775 20.61 7.59 -22.49
N HIS A 776 21.83 7.96 -22.90
CA HIS A 776 23.03 7.81 -22.08
C HIS A 776 22.96 8.73 -20.84
N PRO A 777 23.43 8.29 -19.66
CA PRO A 777 24.06 7.00 -19.36
C PRO A 777 23.08 5.88 -19.02
N ASN A 778 21.77 6.11 -19.05
CA ASN A 778 20.74 5.20 -18.51
C ASN A 778 20.45 3.96 -19.38
N ASN A 779 21.23 3.74 -20.43
CA ASN A 779 21.04 2.71 -21.44
C ASN A 779 22.24 1.76 -21.60
N LEU A 780 23.20 1.82 -20.67
CA LEU A 780 24.36 0.92 -20.68
C LEU A 780 23.90 -0.50 -20.32
N TYR A 781 24.60 -1.52 -20.86
CA TYR A 781 24.14 -2.91 -20.83
C TYR A 781 22.66 -3.11 -21.27
N PRO A 782 22.26 -2.67 -22.48
CA PRO A 782 20.89 -2.89 -22.94
C PRO A 782 20.56 -4.39 -23.05
N PHE A 783 19.32 -4.80 -22.78
CA PHE A 783 18.90 -6.20 -22.89
C PHE A 783 18.52 -6.53 -24.34
N LEU A 784 19.03 -7.64 -24.86
CA LEU A 784 18.93 -8.01 -26.27
C LEU A 784 18.33 -9.40 -26.44
N CYS A 785 17.48 -9.59 -27.44
CA CYS A 785 17.16 -10.94 -27.90
C CYS A 785 16.76 -11.02 -29.38
N VAL A 786 17.04 -12.17 -29.99
CA VAL A 786 16.48 -12.54 -31.29
C VAL A 786 15.04 -13.00 -31.09
N LEU A 787 14.11 -12.33 -31.77
CA LEU A 787 12.69 -12.64 -31.73
C LEU A 787 12.30 -13.74 -32.73
N PRO A 788 11.26 -14.55 -32.43
CA PRO A 788 10.70 -15.54 -33.35
C PRO A 788 10.42 -15.05 -34.77
N GLY A 789 9.88 -13.84 -34.94
CA GLY A 789 9.60 -13.22 -36.25
C GLY A 789 10.85 -12.73 -36.99
N GLY A 790 12.03 -12.80 -36.37
CA GLY A 790 13.32 -12.47 -36.98
C GLY A 790 13.87 -11.09 -36.65
N GLY A 791 13.11 -10.24 -35.96
CA GLY A 791 13.60 -8.97 -35.44
C GLY A 791 14.53 -9.12 -34.24
N ILE A 792 15.21 -8.04 -33.87
CA ILE A 792 16.03 -7.97 -32.66
C ILE A 792 15.34 -7.05 -31.66
N PHE A 793 14.93 -7.60 -30.52
CA PHE A 793 14.42 -6.80 -29.42
C PHE A 793 15.56 -6.14 -28.66
N VAL A 794 15.38 -4.87 -28.33
CA VAL A 794 16.30 -4.09 -27.47
C VAL A 794 15.48 -3.36 -26.41
N GLN A 795 15.78 -3.62 -25.14
CA GLN A 795 15.31 -2.83 -23.99
C GLN A 795 16.48 -2.00 -23.47
N TYR A 796 16.30 -0.70 -23.32
CA TYR A 796 17.28 0.23 -22.77
C TYR A 796 16.58 1.36 -22.01
N TRP A 797 17.13 1.76 -20.85
CA TRP A 797 16.49 2.68 -19.92
C TRP A 797 15.08 2.20 -19.54
N ASN A 798 14.02 2.91 -19.93
CA ASN A 798 12.62 2.49 -19.87
C ASN A 798 11.97 2.41 -21.27
N GLU A 799 12.77 2.43 -22.34
CA GLU A 799 12.32 2.38 -23.72
C GLU A 799 12.65 1.03 -24.37
N ALA A 800 11.79 0.56 -25.28
CA ALA A 800 12.04 -0.68 -25.99
C ALA A 800 11.69 -0.58 -27.47
N ARG A 801 12.41 -1.34 -28.30
CA ARG A 801 12.19 -1.38 -29.75
C ARG A 801 12.58 -2.71 -30.37
N ILE A 802 12.12 -2.92 -31.60
CA ILE A 802 12.51 -4.02 -32.48
C ILE A 802 13.30 -3.45 -33.63
N LEU A 803 14.50 -3.99 -33.88
CA LEU A 803 15.37 -3.65 -34.99
C LEU A 803 15.29 -4.70 -36.09
N ASP A 804 15.49 -4.26 -37.33
CA ASP A 804 15.72 -5.14 -38.46
C ASP A 804 17.09 -5.81 -38.32
N PRO A 805 17.20 -7.15 -38.48
CA PRO A 805 18.43 -7.88 -38.18
C PRO A 805 19.55 -7.65 -39.20
N VAL A 806 19.29 -6.97 -40.32
CA VAL A 806 20.28 -6.73 -41.38
C VAL A 806 20.70 -5.25 -41.40
N THR A 807 19.73 -4.35 -41.36
CA THR A 807 19.95 -2.90 -41.48
C THR A 807 20.04 -2.20 -40.12
N PHE A 808 19.56 -2.85 -39.05
CA PHE A 808 19.37 -2.28 -37.71
C PHE A 808 18.44 -1.05 -37.67
N ALA A 809 17.68 -0.79 -38.73
CA ALA A 809 16.62 0.19 -38.70
C ALA A 809 15.56 -0.22 -37.68
N THR A 810 15.00 0.75 -36.95
CA THR A 810 13.88 0.48 -36.04
C THR A 810 12.65 0.07 -36.84
N ILE A 811 12.20 -1.17 -36.64
CA ILE A 811 10.95 -1.71 -37.21
C ILE A 811 9.76 -1.23 -36.38
N LYS A 812 9.91 -1.24 -35.05
CA LYS A 812 8.82 -0.96 -34.11
C LYS A 812 9.35 -0.38 -32.81
N THR A 813 8.75 0.70 -32.33
CA THR A 813 8.96 1.20 -30.96
C THR A 813 7.80 0.72 -30.09
N LEU A 814 8.11 0.19 -28.91
CA LEU A 814 7.10 -0.23 -27.92
C LEU A 814 6.72 0.96 -27.03
N PRO A 815 5.57 0.89 -26.31
CA PRO A 815 5.33 1.79 -25.18
C PRO A 815 6.48 1.71 -24.18
N ASN A 816 6.71 2.79 -23.43
CA ASN A 816 7.71 2.79 -22.36
C ASN A 816 7.32 1.78 -21.27
N ALA A 817 8.33 1.08 -20.75
CA ALA A 817 8.17 0.21 -19.60
C ALA A 817 7.77 1.06 -18.37
N PRO A 818 6.74 0.67 -17.60
CA PRO A 818 6.41 1.33 -16.35
C PRO A 818 7.61 1.35 -15.40
N GLY A 819 7.77 2.44 -14.66
CA GLY A 819 8.84 2.64 -13.67
C GLY A 819 8.34 2.41 -12.25
N ALA A 820 8.40 3.46 -11.44
CA ALA A 820 7.81 3.52 -10.10
C ALA A 820 6.44 4.18 -10.14
N VAL A 821 5.62 3.96 -9.10
CA VAL A 821 4.26 4.53 -9.04
C VAL A 821 4.27 6.05 -9.11
N ASN A 822 5.30 6.70 -8.58
CA ASN A 822 5.49 8.15 -8.59
C ASN A 822 6.37 8.67 -9.75
N ASP A 823 7.02 7.79 -10.51
CA ASP A 823 7.90 8.17 -11.61
C ASP A 823 7.87 7.12 -12.74
N ASP A 824 7.14 7.44 -13.82
CA ASP A 824 7.08 6.61 -15.02
C ASP A 824 8.43 6.51 -15.76
N LYS A 825 9.43 7.33 -15.41
CA LYS A 825 10.78 7.33 -16.00
C LYS A 825 11.79 6.46 -15.26
N GLY A 826 11.35 5.69 -14.26
CA GLY A 826 12.20 4.67 -13.62
C GLY A 826 12.84 3.74 -14.66
N GLY A 827 14.16 3.60 -14.62
CA GLY A 827 14.93 2.83 -15.60
C GLY A 827 15.25 1.41 -15.16
N ARG A 828 15.55 0.56 -16.14
CA ARG A 828 15.76 -0.88 -15.95
C ARG A 828 17.16 -1.38 -16.31
N THR A 829 17.97 -0.56 -16.97
CA THR A 829 19.35 -0.89 -17.34
C THR A 829 20.33 -0.01 -16.59
N TYR A 830 21.62 -0.35 -16.63
CA TYR A 830 22.66 0.40 -15.94
C TYR A 830 22.59 1.91 -16.26
N PRO A 831 22.79 2.82 -15.27
CA PRO A 831 23.09 2.54 -13.85
C PRO A 831 21.84 2.26 -13.00
N LEU A 832 20.64 2.41 -13.54
CA LEU A 832 19.41 2.16 -12.79
C LEU A 832 19.15 0.66 -12.56
N GLU A 833 19.84 -0.20 -13.32
CA GLU A 833 20.06 -1.66 -13.19
C GLU A 833 18.96 -2.48 -12.49
N GLY A 834 18.00 -2.97 -13.28
CA GLY A 834 17.25 -4.18 -12.96
C GLY A 834 17.90 -5.40 -13.63
N ALA A 835 17.22 -6.56 -13.57
CA ALA A 835 17.62 -7.76 -14.30
C ALA A 835 16.49 -8.27 -15.18
N ALA A 836 16.86 -8.89 -16.31
CA ALA A 836 15.90 -9.35 -17.30
C ALA A 836 16.14 -10.80 -17.72
N VAL A 837 15.04 -11.46 -18.11
CA VAL A 837 15.03 -12.80 -18.68
C VAL A 837 13.99 -12.89 -19.80
N LEU A 838 14.19 -13.87 -20.67
CA LEU A 838 13.22 -14.23 -21.69
C LEU A 838 12.28 -15.32 -21.14
N LEU A 839 10.97 -15.13 -21.23
CA LEU A 839 9.99 -16.11 -20.75
C LEU A 839 10.07 -17.42 -21.57
N PRO A 840 9.71 -18.58 -20.98
CA PRO A 840 9.90 -19.87 -21.64
C PRO A 840 9.11 -19.98 -22.94
N GLN A 841 9.75 -20.45 -24.02
CA GLN A 841 9.05 -20.89 -25.22
C GLN A 841 8.92 -22.40 -25.24
N LYS A 842 7.70 -22.90 -25.47
CA LYS A 842 7.41 -24.34 -25.46
C LYS A 842 7.06 -24.82 -26.85
N TYR A 843 7.46 -26.05 -27.20
CA TYR A 843 6.99 -26.74 -28.41
C TYR A 843 5.44 -26.65 -28.50
N PRO A 844 4.86 -26.35 -29.68
CA PRO A 844 5.48 -26.23 -31.01
C PRO A 844 6.08 -24.86 -31.35
N TYR A 845 6.33 -23.99 -30.36
CA TYR A 845 6.95 -22.66 -30.50
C TYR A 845 6.15 -21.66 -31.32
N THR A 846 4.82 -21.75 -31.25
CA THR A 846 3.90 -20.86 -31.98
C THR A 846 3.56 -19.58 -31.23
N ALA A 847 3.86 -19.51 -29.93
CA ALA A 847 3.61 -18.31 -29.12
C ALA A 847 4.74 -17.29 -29.31
N ASN A 848 4.36 -16.00 -29.30
CA ASN A 848 5.31 -14.89 -29.25
C ASN A 848 6.21 -15.02 -28.03
N LEU A 849 7.47 -14.58 -28.17
CA LEU A 849 8.43 -14.61 -27.07
C LEU A 849 8.09 -13.52 -26.05
N GLY A 850 7.96 -13.90 -24.78
CA GLY A 850 7.77 -12.95 -23.69
C GLY A 850 9.12 -12.46 -23.14
N PHE A 851 9.14 -11.24 -22.65
CA PHE A 851 10.26 -10.59 -21.98
C PHE A 851 9.83 -10.17 -20.58
N LEU A 852 10.67 -10.37 -19.57
CA LEU A 852 10.45 -9.99 -18.18
C LEU A 852 11.66 -9.19 -17.70
N VAL A 853 11.42 -8.07 -17.03
CA VAL A 853 12.45 -7.30 -16.33
C VAL A 853 11.95 -6.92 -14.94
N CYS A 854 12.80 -7.11 -13.95
CA CYS A 854 12.48 -6.92 -12.54
C CYS A 854 13.46 -5.96 -11.89
N GLY A 855 12.94 -5.12 -10.98
CA GLY A 855 13.73 -4.13 -10.28
C GLY A 855 14.24 -3.02 -11.20
N GLY A 856 15.17 -2.24 -10.70
CA GLY A 856 15.66 -1.02 -11.32
C GLY A 856 15.61 0.14 -10.34
N SER A 857 15.72 1.37 -10.84
CA SER A 857 15.69 2.56 -9.99
C SER A 857 15.17 3.80 -10.75
N THR A 858 14.71 4.81 -10.02
CA THR A 858 14.46 6.14 -10.58
C THR A 858 15.75 6.94 -10.74
N GLU A 859 15.76 7.86 -11.69
CA GLU A 859 16.82 8.88 -11.78
C GLU A 859 16.82 9.79 -10.55
N GLY A 860 17.93 10.49 -10.30
CA GLY A 860 18.06 11.44 -9.19
C GLY A 860 18.22 10.72 -7.84
N PRO A 861 17.23 10.73 -6.94
CA PRO A 861 17.34 10.12 -5.60
C PRO A 861 17.57 8.61 -5.57
N GLY A 862 17.47 7.88 -6.69
CA GLY A 862 17.79 6.46 -6.71
C GLY A 862 16.76 5.58 -5.99
N TRP A 863 15.46 5.86 -6.16
CA TRP A 863 14.44 5.03 -5.55
C TRP A 863 14.36 3.70 -6.30
N ALA A 864 14.86 2.63 -5.66
CA ALA A 864 14.79 1.29 -6.21
C ALA A 864 13.33 0.88 -6.46
N ILE A 865 13.11 0.12 -7.52
CA ILE A 865 11.78 -0.27 -8.00
C ILE A 865 11.39 -1.61 -7.38
N ASP A 866 10.15 -1.73 -6.88
CA ASP A 866 9.58 -2.94 -6.27
C ASP A 866 8.56 -3.63 -7.18
N ASN A 867 8.82 -3.66 -8.48
CA ASN A 867 7.96 -4.36 -9.42
C ASN A 867 8.75 -5.02 -10.55
N CYS A 868 8.13 -6.04 -11.12
CA CYS A 868 8.49 -6.63 -12.39
C CYS A 868 7.52 -6.15 -13.46
N VAL A 869 8.02 -5.98 -14.68
CA VAL A 869 7.19 -5.72 -15.86
C VAL A 869 7.49 -6.74 -16.96
N SER A 870 6.44 -7.20 -17.63
CA SER A 870 6.55 -8.15 -18.73
C SER A 870 5.81 -7.69 -19.98
N THR A 871 6.31 -8.08 -21.15
CA THR A 871 5.68 -7.78 -22.43
C THR A 871 5.94 -8.89 -23.44
N TYR A 872 5.12 -8.93 -24.49
CA TYR A 872 5.32 -9.74 -25.68
C TYR A 872 5.60 -8.81 -26.86
N PRO A 873 6.88 -8.56 -27.22
CA PRO A 873 7.23 -7.48 -28.15
C PRO A 873 6.59 -7.59 -29.54
N GLU A 874 6.37 -8.82 -30.00
CA GLU A 874 5.80 -9.14 -31.32
C GLU A 874 4.28 -9.11 -31.37
N ASP A 875 3.59 -8.90 -30.25
CA ASP A 875 2.14 -8.71 -30.25
C ASP A 875 1.77 -7.50 -31.11
N ALA A 876 0.63 -7.56 -31.81
CA ALA A 876 0.18 -6.47 -32.68
C ALA A 876 0.13 -5.12 -31.93
N ASN A 877 -0.32 -5.14 -30.66
CA ASN A 877 -0.34 -4.00 -29.75
C ASN A 877 0.35 -4.41 -28.43
N PRO A 878 1.69 -4.33 -28.35
CA PRO A 878 2.41 -4.80 -27.18
C PRO A 878 2.08 -3.90 -25.99
N LYS A 879 1.86 -4.53 -24.84
CA LYS A 879 1.57 -3.86 -23.56
C LYS A 879 2.53 -4.36 -22.50
N TRP A 880 2.74 -3.54 -21.48
CA TRP A 880 3.47 -3.93 -20.29
C TRP A 880 2.47 -4.34 -19.22
N GLU A 881 2.60 -5.58 -18.75
CA GLU A 881 1.95 -6.07 -17.55
C GLU A 881 2.88 -5.81 -16.36
N ILE A 882 2.35 -5.31 -15.26
CA ILE A 882 3.10 -4.96 -14.05
C ILE A 882 2.69 -5.87 -12.89
N GLU A 883 3.67 -6.34 -12.13
CA GLU A 883 3.49 -7.18 -10.94
C GLU A 883 4.36 -6.66 -9.79
N ARG A 884 3.78 -6.51 -8.58
CA ARG A 884 4.55 -6.12 -7.40
C ARG A 884 5.54 -7.19 -6.98
N MET A 885 6.72 -6.75 -6.57
CA MET A 885 7.71 -7.52 -5.85
C MET A 885 7.61 -7.25 -4.34
N PRO A 886 7.96 -8.22 -3.49
CA PRO A 886 7.91 -8.11 -2.03
C PRO A 886 8.97 -7.19 -1.41
N SER A 887 9.91 -6.68 -2.22
CA SER A 887 10.97 -5.78 -1.79
C SER A 887 11.41 -4.89 -2.95
N PHE A 888 11.81 -3.65 -2.66
CA PHE A 888 12.58 -2.82 -3.59
C PHE A 888 13.87 -3.53 -3.98
N ARG A 889 14.24 -3.49 -5.27
CA ARG A 889 15.48 -4.13 -5.72
C ARG A 889 16.12 -3.40 -6.90
N VAL A 890 17.40 -3.09 -6.74
CA VAL A 890 18.32 -2.59 -7.79
C VAL A 890 19.59 -3.45 -7.78
N MET A 891 20.28 -3.60 -8.91
CA MET A 891 21.44 -4.50 -9.08
C MET A 891 21.13 -5.97 -8.77
N SER A 892 19.91 -6.41 -9.09
CA SER A 892 19.53 -7.82 -8.97
C SER A 892 20.20 -8.67 -10.03
N CYS A 893 20.28 -9.99 -9.80
CA CYS A 893 20.55 -10.98 -10.85
C CYS A 893 19.33 -11.87 -11.08
N MET A 894 19.17 -12.39 -12.29
CA MET A 894 18.14 -13.38 -12.61
C MET A 894 18.72 -14.61 -13.33
N ALA A 895 18.43 -15.80 -12.80
CA ALA A 895 18.89 -17.07 -13.35
C ALA A 895 17.68 -17.94 -13.81
N PRO A 896 17.65 -18.41 -15.06
CA PRO A 896 16.64 -19.35 -15.53
C PRO A 896 16.86 -20.75 -14.93
N LEU A 897 15.79 -21.41 -14.49
CA LEU A 897 15.87 -22.72 -13.84
C LEU A 897 15.39 -23.85 -14.78
N PRO A 898 15.85 -25.10 -14.57
CA PRO A 898 15.47 -26.25 -15.39
C PRO A 898 13.97 -26.55 -15.45
N ASP A 899 13.22 -26.21 -14.41
CA ASP A 899 11.77 -26.41 -14.36
C ASP A 899 10.96 -25.31 -15.09
N GLY A 900 11.63 -24.31 -15.67
CA GLY A 900 11.02 -23.19 -16.37
C GLY A 900 10.69 -21.99 -15.50
N THR A 901 10.98 -22.05 -14.20
CA THR A 901 10.91 -20.92 -13.28
C THR A 901 12.20 -20.08 -13.32
N TYR A 902 12.21 -18.95 -12.62
CA TYR A 902 13.37 -18.05 -12.53
C TYR A 902 13.69 -17.72 -11.09
N LEU A 903 14.98 -17.68 -10.76
CA LEU A 903 15.48 -17.19 -9.49
C LEU A 903 15.88 -15.72 -9.63
N ILE A 904 15.43 -14.86 -8.71
CA ILE A 904 15.86 -13.47 -8.57
C ILE A 904 16.60 -13.34 -7.23
N VAL A 905 17.85 -12.88 -7.27
CA VAL A 905 18.73 -12.77 -6.10
C VAL A 905 19.54 -11.48 -6.15
N ASN A 906 20.28 -11.20 -5.08
CA ASN A 906 21.22 -10.09 -4.96
C ASN A 906 20.62 -8.68 -5.08
N GLY A 907 21.45 -7.66 -4.92
CA GLY A 907 21.08 -6.26 -5.10
C GLY A 907 20.83 -5.51 -3.80
N ALA A 908 20.39 -4.27 -3.93
CA ALA A 908 20.15 -3.32 -2.85
C ALA A 908 18.68 -2.89 -2.77
N LEU A 909 18.26 -2.41 -1.60
CA LEU A 909 16.93 -1.87 -1.31
C LEU A 909 16.77 -0.41 -1.77
N HIS A 910 17.88 0.30 -2.01
CA HIS A 910 17.87 1.69 -2.46
C HIS A 910 19.17 2.03 -3.20
N GLY A 911 19.11 3.05 -4.07
CA GLY A 911 20.24 3.58 -4.82
C GLY A 911 20.29 3.11 -6.27
N VAL A 912 21.47 3.20 -6.86
CA VAL A 912 21.75 2.82 -8.25
C VAL A 912 23.02 1.96 -8.32
N ALA A 913 23.26 1.34 -9.46
CA ALA A 913 24.46 0.59 -9.73
C ALA A 913 25.70 1.49 -9.79
N GLY A 914 26.78 1.03 -9.16
CA GLY A 914 28.05 1.75 -9.03
C GLY A 914 28.64 1.64 -7.63
N PHE A 915 29.93 1.95 -7.51
CA PHE A 915 30.65 1.92 -6.24
C PHE A 915 30.07 2.91 -5.22
N GLY A 916 29.70 2.40 -4.04
CA GLY A 916 29.14 3.20 -2.96
C GLY A 916 27.76 3.80 -3.23
N LEU A 917 27.07 3.41 -4.32
CA LEU A 917 25.82 4.03 -4.74
C LEU A 917 24.55 3.28 -4.31
N GLY A 918 24.68 2.05 -3.82
CA GLY A 918 23.56 1.26 -3.31
C GLY A 918 23.63 1.07 -1.79
N VAL A 919 22.48 1.05 -1.12
CA VAL A 919 22.40 0.83 0.34
C VAL A 919 21.30 -0.17 0.70
N GLY A 920 21.50 -0.86 1.82
CA GLY A 920 20.58 -1.88 2.32
C GLY A 920 20.61 -3.13 1.44
N PRO A 921 21.41 -4.16 1.77
CA PRO A 921 21.48 -5.36 0.94
C PRO A 921 20.15 -6.10 0.93
N ASN A 922 19.78 -6.62 -0.24
CA ASN A 922 18.61 -7.47 -0.39
C ASN A 922 19.01 -8.94 -0.17
N LEU A 923 18.58 -9.51 0.96
CA LEU A 923 19.06 -10.81 1.45
C LEU A 923 18.15 -11.97 1.05
N ASN A 924 16.89 -11.72 0.67
CA ASN A 924 15.97 -12.79 0.31
C ASN A 924 16.12 -13.17 -1.17
N ALA A 925 15.95 -14.45 -1.48
CA ALA A 925 15.73 -14.90 -2.85
C ALA A 925 14.24 -14.74 -3.22
N LEU A 926 13.94 -14.63 -4.51
CA LEU A 926 12.59 -14.74 -5.05
C LEU A 926 12.56 -15.81 -6.14
N LEU A 927 11.53 -16.65 -6.11
CA LEU A 927 11.23 -17.56 -7.20
C LEU A 927 10.05 -16.99 -7.99
N TYR A 928 10.23 -16.86 -9.30
CA TYR A 928 9.23 -16.40 -10.24
C TYR A 928 8.76 -17.56 -11.12
N ASP A 929 7.48 -17.88 -11.03
CA ASP A 929 6.81 -18.91 -11.82
C ASP A 929 5.93 -18.26 -12.90
N PRO A 930 6.36 -18.25 -14.18
CA PRO A 930 5.61 -17.63 -15.27
C PRO A 930 4.27 -18.31 -15.59
N GLU A 931 4.06 -19.56 -15.12
CA GLU A 931 2.84 -20.31 -15.40
C GLU A 931 1.70 -19.98 -14.44
N LYS A 932 2.00 -19.39 -13.27
CA LYS A 932 0.98 -18.90 -12.34
C LYS A 932 0.26 -17.66 -12.90
N PRO A 933 -0.97 -17.37 -12.45
CA PRO A 933 -1.68 -16.14 -12.78
C PRO A 933 -0.89 -14.88 -12.38
N LEU A 934 -1.07 -13.80 -13.15
CA LEU A 934 -0.51 -12.47 -12.85
C LEU A 934 -0.81 -12.06 -11.39
N GLY A 935 0.18 -11.53 -10.69
CA GLY A 935 0.11 -11.14 -9.28
C GLY A 935 0.33 -12.30 -8.30
N LYS A 936 0.46 -13.54 -8.78
CA LYS A 936 0.70 -14.75 -7.96
C LYS A 936 1.96 -15.52 -8.33
N ARG A 937 2.82 -14.92 -9.15
CA ARG A 937 3.99 -15.58 -9.73
C ARG A 937 5.21 -15.61 -8.81
N ILE A 938 5.23 -14.77 -7.77
CA ILE A 938 6.39 -14.60 -6.90
C ILE A 938 6.22 -15.36 -5.59
N THR A 939 7.23 -16.16 -5.25
CA THR A 939 7.42 -16.81 -3.95
C THR A 939 8.64 -16.20 -3.28
N VAL A 940 8.50 -15.79 -2.01
CA VAL A 940 9.63 -15.34 -1.19
C VAL A 940 10.37 -16.58 -0.68
N ALA A 941 11.57 -16.75 -1.20
CA ALA A 941 12.43 -17.91 -0.94
C ALA A 941 13.40 -17.63 0.22
N ALA A 942 14.32 -18.57 0.47
CA ALA A 942 15.27 -18.49 1.56
C ALA A 942 16.12 -17.21 1.54
N ASN A 943 16.66 -16.84 2.70
CA ASN A 943 17.56 -15.70 2.86
C ASN A 943 19.02 -16.15 2.86
N THR A 944 19.91 -15.34 2.30
CA THR A 944 21.36 -15.43 2.54
C THR A 944 21.76 -14.52 3.72
N THR A 945 22.94 -14.78 4.28
CA THR A 945 23.61 -13.88 5.24
C THR A 945 24.70 -13.03 4.59
N ILE A 946 24.94 -13.24 3.29
CA ILE A 946 25.99 -12.56 2.53
C ILE A 946 25.35 -11.45 1.70
N ALA A 947 25.81 -10.21 1.93
CA ALA A 947 25.40 -9.06 1.12
C ALA A 947 26.00 -9.17 -0.28
N ARG A 948 25.15 -9.45 -1.28
CA ARG A 948 25.52 -9.50 -2.70
C ARG A 948 25.08 -8.20 -3.36
N MET A 949 25.96 -7.21 -3.41
CA MET A 949 25.69 -5.85 -3.87
C MET A 949 26.14 -5.69 -5.34
N TYR A 950 26.61 -4.49 -5.70
CA TYR A 950 27.16 -4.19 -7.02
C TYR A 950 28.28 -5.17 -7.41
N HIS A 951 28.26 -5.63 -8.67
CA HIS A 951 29.11 -6.71 -9.20
C HIS A 951 28.90 -8.09 -8.56
N SER A 952 27.70 -8.38 -8.08
CA SER A 952 27.29 -9.75 -7.81
C SER A 952 26.76 -10.42 -9.08
N GLU A 953 26.90 -11.74 -9.18
CA GLU A 953 26.53 -12.51 -10.35
C GLU A 953 25.77 -13.79 -9.97
N ALA A 954 24.92 -14.28 -10.89
CA ALA A 954 24.19 -15.53 -10.71
C ALA A 954 24.03 -16.32 -12.02
N ILE A 955 24.42 -17.60 -12.02
CA ILE A 955 24.24 -18.51 -13.17
C ILE A 955 23.75 -19.90 -12.74
N THR A 956 22.93 -20.55 -13.57
CA THR A 956 22.52 -21.94 -13.36
C THR A 956 23.62 -22.89 -13.79
N LEU A 957 23.98 -23.86 -12.94
CA LEU A 957 24.99 -24.88 -13.20
C LEU A 957 24.37 -26.15 -13.80
N LEU A 958 25.18 -26.99 -14.44
CA LEU A 958 24.73 -28.31 -14.96
C LEU A 958 24.14 -29.23 -13.89
N ASP A 959 24.46 -29.05 -12.61
CA ASP A 959 23.84 -29.83 -11.54
C ASP A 959 22.49 -29.26 -11.06
N GLY A 960 21.98 -28.21 -11.71
CA GLY A 960 20.70 -27.58 -11.42
C GLY A 960 20.71 -26.67 -10.19
N ARG A 961 21.84 -26.42 -9.55
CA ARG A 961 21.96 -25.33 -8.56
C ARG A 961 22.23 -24.01 -9.27
N VAL A 962 22.00 -22.89 -8.59
CA VAL A 962 22.43 -21.56 -9.07
C VAL A 962 23.67 -21.14 -8.31
N LEU A 963 24.78 -20.92 -9.02
CA LEU A 963 26.01 -20.36 -8.45
C LEU A 963 25.85 -18.85 -8.28
N ILE A 964 26.21 -18.35 -7.10
CA ILE A 964 26.14 -16.94 -6.72
C ILE A 964 27.54 -16.51 -6.28
N SER A 965 28.06 -15.48 -6.94
CA SER A 965 29.44 -15.03 -6.77
C SER A 965 29.54 -13.51 -6.72
N GLY A 966 30.69 -13.01 -6.26
CA GLY A 966 30.95 -11.59 -6.13
C GLY A 966 30.17 -10.94 -4.98
N SER A 967 30.67 -9.83 -4.47
CA SER A 967 30.33 -8.51 -4.98
C SER A 967 31.41 -7.55 -4.48
N ASN A 968 31.67 -6.45 -5.18
CA ASN A 968 32.58 -5.42 -4.67
C ASN A 968 31.92 -4.04 -4.64
N PRO A 969 31.15 -3.75 -3.59
CA PRO A 969 30.40 -2.50 -3.50
C PRO A 969 31.28 -1.27 -3.28
N GLU A 970 32.50 -1.41 -2.74
CA GLU A 970 33.40 -0.29 -2.41
C GLU A 970 32.71 0.82 -1.55
N ASP A 971 31.79 0.42 -0.66
CA ASP A 971 30.94 1.34 0.11
C ASP A 971 31.41 1.56 1.57
N GLY A 972 32.40 0.78 2.03
CA GLY A 972 32.93 0.84 3.39
C GLY A 972 32.00 0.26 4.48
N VAL A 973 30.87 -0.34 4.10
CA VAL A 973 29.85 -0.90 5.00
C VAL A 973 29.68 -2.40 4.75
N ASN A 974 29.46 -2.80 3.51
CA ASN A 974 29.30 -4.19 3.11
C ASN A 974 30.67 -4.80 2.74
N PRO A 975 30.92 -6.07 3.07
CA PRO A 975 32.19 -6.72 2.70
C PRO A 975 32.38 -6.88 1.19
N GLU A 976 33.64 -6.80 0.77
CA GLU A 976 34.11 -7.28 -0.53
C GLU A 976 34.01 -8.82 -0.55
N GLU A 977 33.16 -9.38 -1.41
CA GLU A 977 32.74 -10.79 -1.30
C GLU A 977 33.47 -11.74 -2.25
N TYR A 978 34.42 -12.46 -1.67
CA TYR A 978 35.17 -13.56 -2.29
C TYR A 978 34.45 -14.90 -2.17
N ARG A 979 33.60 -15.08 -1.16
CA ARG A 979 32.94 -16.37 -0.92
C ARG A 979 31.96 -16.66 -2.05
N VAL A 980 31.93 -17.90 -2.51
CA VAL A 980 30.97 -18.37 -3.51
C VAL A 980 29.91 -19.21 -2.80
N GLU A 981 28.65 -18.89 -3.05
CA GLU A 981 27.52 -19.67 -2.59
C GLU A 981 26.82 -20.34 -3.77
N VAL A 982 25.98 -21.31 -3.46
CA VAL A 982 24.96 -21.79 -4.37
C VAL A 982 23.59 -21.65 -3.72
N PHE A 983 22.60 -21.28 -4.52
CA PHE A 983 21.21 -21.49 -4.16
C PHE A 983 20.79 -22.87 -4.68
N VAL A 984 20.23 -23.69 -3.81
CA VAL A 984 19.67 -25.02 -4.10
C VAL A 984 18.17 -24.87 -4.29
N PRO A 985 17.64 -24.95 -5.52
CA PRO A 985 16.23 -24.69 -5.76
C PRO A 985 15.31 -25.80 -5.22
N PRO A 986 14.01 -25.52 -5.02
CA PRO A 986 13.06 -26.46 -4.42
C PRO A 986 13.00 -27.84 -5.07
N TYR A 987 13.18 -27.93 -6.39
CA TYR A 987 13.16 -29.21 -7.10
C TYR A 987 14.29 -30.16 -6.71
N LEU A 988 15.37 -29.69 -6.07
CA LEU A 988 16.44 -30.54 -5.52
C LEU A 988 16.25 -30.90 -4.05
N LEU A 989 15.29 -30.26 -3.36
CA LEU A 989 15.07 -30.41 -1.92
C LEU A 989 13.77 -31.17 -1.57
N ASN A 990 12.91 -31.43 -2.55
CA ASN A 990 11.59 -32.05 -2.36
C ASN A 990 11.60 -33.55 -2.00
N GLY A 991 12.78 -34.17 -1.85
CA GLY A 991 12.95 -35.58 -1.48
C GLY A 991 12.64 -36.59 -2.60
N LYS A 992 12.27 -36.14 -3.80
CA LYS A 992 11.99 -37.03 -4.93
C LYS A 992 13.29 -37.55 -5.58
N PRO A 993 13.33 -38.79 -6.08
CA PRO A 993 14.46 -39.34 -6.83
C PRO A 993 14.91 -38.44 -7.98
N ARG A 994 16.21 -38.18 -8.08
CA ARG A 994 16.79 -37.42 -9.19
C ARG A 994 17.03 -38.35 -10.40
N PRO A 995 16.49 -38.05 -11.60
CA PRO A 995 16.71 -38.89 -12.76
C PRO A 995 18.16 -38.81 -13.24
N THR A 996 18.57 -39.82 -14.02
CA THR A 996 19.82 -39.81 -14.77
C THR A 996 19.53 -40.12 -16.23
N PHE A 997 20.37 -39.62 -17.15
CA PHE A 997 20.23 -39.93 -18.57
C PHE A 997 21.58 -39.96 -19.28
N THR A 998 21.61 -40.63 -20.43
CA THR A 998 22.72 -40.57 -21.38
C THR A 998 22.21 -40.13 -22.73
N ILE A 999 23.00 -39.29 -23.40
CA ILE A 999 22.74 -38.85 -24.77
C ILE A 999 24.05 -38.86 -25.56
N ALA A 1000 24.04 -39.57 -26.68
CA ALA A 1000 25.24 -39.74 -27.51
C ALA A 1000 25.44 -38.55 -28.46
N ASN A 1001 24.37 -38.11 -29.14
CA ASN A 1001 24.45 -36.97 -30.04
C ASN A 1001 24.24 -35.66 -29.28
N LYS A 1002 25.27 -34.81 -29.24
CA LYS A 1002 25.25 -33.48 -28.62
C LYS A 1002 25.40 -32.32 -29.62
N ASP A 1003 25.40 -32.59 -30.93
CA ASP A 1003 25.46 -31.56 -31.98
C ASP A 1003 24.23 -31.72 -32.89
N TRP A 1004 23.29 -30.79 -32.78
CA TRP A 1004 21.95 -30.91 -33.36
C TRP A 1004 21.74 -29.89 -34.47
N ALA A 1005 21.19 -30.36 -35.59
CA ALA A 1005 20.63 -29.45 -36.58
C ALA A 1005 19.29 -28.89 -36.09
N TRP A 1006 18.94 -27.68 -36.51
CA TRP A 1006 17.59 -27.16 -36.28
C TRP A 1006 16.54 -28.09 -36.90
N GLY A 1007 15.43 -28.28 -36.18
CA GLY A 1007 14.33 -29.14 -36.61
C GLY A 1007 14.67 -30.63 -36.69
N GLN A 1008 15.85 -31.05 -36.23
CA GLN A 1008 16.17 -32.47 -36.11
C GLN A 1008 15.20 -33.13 -35.12
N THR A 1009 14.57 -34.22 -35.54
CA THR A 1009 13.58 -34.94 -34.73
C THR A 1009 14.09 -36.30 -34.27
N ASN A 1010 13.44 -36.83 -33.24
CA ASN A 1010 13.68 -38.16 -32.71
C ASN A 1010 15.12 -38.42 -32.24
N ILE A 1011 15.78 -37.42 -31.65
CA ILE A 1011 17.15 -37.56 -31.15
C ILE A 1011 17.11 -38.50 -29.93
N PRO A 1012 17.77 -39.67 -29.98
CA PRO A 1012 17.61 -40.67 -28.92
C PRO A 1012 18.41 -40.29 -27.68
N PHE A 1013 17.80 -40.47 -26.52
CA PHE A 1013 18.45 -40.50 -25.21
C PHE A 1013 17.89 -41.63 -24.35
N THR A 1014 18.64 -42.05 -23.35
CA THR A 1014 18.24 -43.18 -22.49
C THR A 1014 18.27 -42.74 -21.04
N LEU A 1015 17.17 -42.97 -20.33
CA LEU A 1015 17.09 -42.78 -18.88
C LEU A 1015 17.82 -43.91 -18.16
N GLY A 1016 18.47 -43.60 -17.04
CA GLY A 1016 19.10 -44.63 -16.19
C GLY A 1016 18.09 -45.55 -15.50
N HIS A 1017 16.84 -45.08 -15.32
CA HIS A 1017 15.71 -45.85 -14.82
C HIS A 1017 14.40 -45.29 -15.40
N ALA A 1018 13.31 -46.06 -15.30
CA ALA A 1018 11.99 -45.56 -15.70
C ALA A 1018 11.55 -44.40 -14.79
N ALA A 1019 10.69 -43.51 -15.30
CA ALA A 1019 10.16 -42.37 -14.55
C ALA A 1019 9.53 -42.81 -13.20
N GLN A 1020 9.84 -42.08 -12.12
CA GLN A 1020 9.46 -42.39 -10.74
C GLN A 1020 8.64 -41.28 -10.06
N ASN A 1021 8.66 -40.05 -10.59
CA ASN A 1021 8.18 -38.87 -9.86
C ASN A 1021 6.76 -38.41 -10.21
N GLY A 1022 6.08 -39.13 -11.11
CA GLY A 1022 4.81 -38.70 -11.70
C GLY A 1022 4.99 -37.52 -12.67
N GLY A 1023 3.95 -37.10 -13.39
CA GLY A 1023 4.00 -35.93 -14.28
C GLY A 1023 4.71 -36.14 -15.63
N GLY A 1024 5.41 -37.26 -15.82
CA GLY A 1024 6.06 -37.62 -17.08
C GLY A 1024 7.45 -37.02 -17.24
N ILE A 1025 8.13 -37.40 -18.32
CA ILE A 1025 9.47 -36.92 -18.66
C ILE A 1025 9.35 -35.69 -19.54
N THR A 1026 9.98 -34.60 -19.12
CA THR A 1026 10.14 -33.38 -19.90
C THR A 1026 11.61 -33.07 -20.09
N ALA A 1027 11.91 -32.07 -20.91
CA ALA A 1027 13.26 -31.53 -21.03
C ALA A 1027 13.21 -30.02 -21.17
N THR A 1028 14.28 -29.38 -20.75
CA THR A 1028 14.49 -27.93 -20.85
C THR A 1028 15.88 -27.67 -21.39
N LEU A 1029 15.98 -26.71 -22.32
CA LEU A 1029 17.22 -26.18 -22.86
C LEU A 1029 17.41 -24.76 -22.32
N LEU A 1030 18.47 -24.54 -21.55
CA LEU A 1030 18.86 -23.22 -21.07
C LEU A 1030 20.07 -22.74 -21.87
N GLY A 1031 19.99 -21.56 -22.50
CA GLY A 1031 21.11 -20.97 -23.23
C GLY A 1031 22.32 -20.75 -22.32
N ALA A 1032 23.54 -20.91 -22.85
CA ALA A 1032 24.75 -20.60 -22.10
C ALA A 1032 24.80 -19.11 -21.74
N VAL A 1033 24.94 -18.81 -20.44
CA VAL A 1033 24.87 -17.45 -19.89
C VAL A 1033 26.24 -16.96 -19.46
N SER A 1034 26.59 -15.74 -19.89
CA SER A 1034 27.57 -14.89 -19.20
C SER A 1034 26.84 -13.88 -18.34
N SER A 1035 27.01 -13.95 -17.02
CA SER A 1035 26.42 -13.00 -16.07
C SER A 1035 27.39 -11.86 -15.81
N THR A 1036 26.94 -10.61 -15.97
CA THR A 1036 27.64 -9.42 -15.47
C THR A 1036 26.66 -8.26 -15.23
N HIS A 1037 26.77 -7.53 -14.11
CA HIS A 1037 26.00 -6.29 -13.84
C HIS A 1037 24.48 -6.45 -14.07
N GLY A 1038 23.89 -7.49 -13.47
CA GLY A 1038 22.47 -7.81 -13.61
C GLY A 1038 22.05 -8.32 -15.00
N ASN A 1039 23.00 -8.49 -15.92
CA ASN A 1039 22.76 -8.92 -17.31
C ASN A 1039 23.14 -10.39 -17.51
N SER A 1040 22.18 -11.20 -17.98
CA SER A 1040 22.35 -12.61 -18.30
C SER A 1040 22.47 -12.81 -19.81
N MET A 1041 23.61 -12.42 -20.40
CA MET A 1041 23.82 -12.45 -21.85
C MET A 1041 23.84 -13.90 -22.38
N GLY A 1042 23.00 -14.19 -23.36
CA GLY A 1042 22.83 -15.53 -23.93
C GLY A 1042 21.69 -16.35 -23.29
N ALA A 1043 21.03 -15.84 -22.25
CA ALA A 1043 19.92 -16.52 -21.60
C ALA A 1043 18.76 -16.78 -22.56
N ARG A 1044 18.30 -18.03 -22.61
CA ARG A 1044 17.09 -18.44 -23.34
C ARG A 1044 16.54 -19.73 -22.75
N THR A 1045 15.23 -19.80 -22.52
CA THR A 1045 14.56 -20.98 -21.95
C THR A 1045 13.65 -21.62 -22.99
N LEU A 1046 13.99 -22.82 -23.44
CA LEU A 1046 13.21 -23.56 -24.45
C LEU A 1046 12.78 -24.93 -23.89
N ILE A 1047 11.51 -25.27 -24.07
CA ILE A 1047 10.94 -26.54 -23.64
C ILE A 1047 10.60 -27.38 -24.89
N PRO A 1048 11.49 -28.29 -25.32
CA PRO A 1048 11.28 -29.14 -26.48
C PRO A 1048 10.28 -30.26 -26.23
N LYS A 1049 9.85 -30.89 -27.33
CA LYS A 1049 9.03 -32.10 -27.28
C LYS A 1049 9.90 -33.29 -26.87
N VAL A 1050 9.41 -34.07 -25.91
CA VAL A 1050 10.00 -35.34 -25.47
C VAL A 1050 8.98 -36.46 -25.64
N THR A 1051 9.42 -37.63 -26.10
CA THR A 1051 8.59 -38.84 -26.20
C THR A 1051 9.36 -40.03 -25.63
N CYS A 1052 8.76 -40.77 -24.71
CA CYS A 1052 9.37 -41.98 -24.12
C CYS A 1052 8.58 -43.23 -24.48
N THR A 1053 9.29 -44.31 -24.82
CA THR A 1053 8.75 -45.63 -25.18
C THR A 1053 9.49 -46.73 -24.42
N GLY A 1054 8.79 -47.77 -23.97
CA GLY A 1054 9.42 -48.93 -23.34
C GLY A 1054 10.13 -48.62 -22.00
N GLY A 1055 9.72 -47.57 -21.28
CA GLY A 1055 10.20 -47.24 -19.93
C GLY A 1055 11.39 -46.28 -19.89
N THR A 1056 12.50 -46.60 -20.56
CA THR A 1056 13.75 -45.81 -20.47
C THR A 1056 14.25 -45.24 -21.79
N SER A 1057 13.70 -45.69 -22.93
CA SER A 1057 14.09 -45.18 -24.25
C SER A 1057 13.27 -43.96 -24.60
N CYS A 1058 13.91 -42.81 -24.79
CA CYS A 1058 13.24 -41.56 -25.07
C CYS A 1058 13.84 -40.86 -26.29
N THR A 1059 13.07 -39.96 -26.87
CA THR A 1059 13.51 -39.08 -27.95
C THR A 1059 13.16 -37.63 -27.64
N ILE A 1060 13.96 -36.71 -28.18
CA ILE A 1060 13.78 -35.27 -28.07
C ILE A 1060 13.87 -34.63 -29.46
N ASP A 1061 13.07 -33.59 -29.70
CA ASP A 1061 13.08 -32.81 -30.94
C ASP A 1061 13.80 -31.47 -30.73
N ALA A 1062 14.75 -31.15 -31.61
CA ALA A 1062 15.46 -29.88 -31.58
C ALA A 1062 14.52 -28.71 -31.96
N PRO A 1063 14.75 -27.49 -31.42
CA PRO A 1063 14.04 -26.29 -31.85
C PRO A 1063 14.13 -26.06 -33.37
N PRO A 1064 13.10 -25.45 -33.99
CA PRO A 1064 12.89 -25.55 -35.43
C PRO A 1064 13.80 -24.67 -36.29
N ASN A 1065 14.32 -23.55 -35.77
CA ASN A 1065 15.10 -22.59 -36.56
C ASN A 1065 15.91 -21.62 -35.67
N ALA A 1066 16.74 -20.81 -36.33
CA ALA A 1066 17.65 -19.84 -35.72
C ALA A 1066 16.98 -18.66 -34.99
N ASN A 1067 15.71 -18.35 -35.28
CA ASN A 1067 14.99 -17.26 -34.63
C ASN A 1067 14.38 -17.71 -33.29
N ILE A 1068 13.95 -18.98 -33.22
CA ILE A 1068 13.51 -19.63 -31.97
C ILE A 1068 14.70 -20.07 -31.11
N CYS A 1069 15.81 -20.44 -31.74
CA CYS A 1069 17.00 -20.95 -31.06
C CYS A 1069 18.23 -20.51 -31.83
N PRO A 1070 18.78 -19.31 -31.54
CA PRO A 1070 20.02 -18.83 -32.14
C PRO A 1070 21.11 -19.90 -32.01
N PRO A 1071 22.02 -19.99 -33.00
CA PRO A 1071 23.07 -21.00 -32.96
C PRO A 1071 23.89 -20.83 -31.68
N GLY A 1072 24.14 -21.93 -30.96
CA GLY A 1072 24.81 -21.84 -29.67
C GLY A 1072 24.79 -23.12 -28.84
N TRP A 1073 25.29 -22.99 -27.63
CA TRP A 1073 25.34 -24.03 -26.62
C TRP A 1073 24.23 -23.85 -25.60
N TYR A 1074 23.57 -24.95 -25.28
CA TYR A 1074 22.44 -25.00 -24.37
C TYR A 1074 22.65 -26.10 -23.34
N GLN A 1075 22.43 -25.81 -22.06
CA GLN A 1075 22.33 -26.82 -21.02
C GLN A 1075 21.03 -27.59 -21.22
N LEU A 1076 21.12 -28.87 -21.55
CA LEU A 1076 20.00 -29.80 -21.62
C LEU A 1076 19.80 -30.44 -20.25
N PHE A 1077 18.63 -30.17 -19.66
CA PHE A 1077 18.11 -30.89 -18.51
C PHE A 1077 16.99 -31.82 -18.94
N VAL A 1078 17.05 -33.07 -18.52
CA VAL A 1078 15.92 -34.01 -18.57
C VAL A 1078 15.30 -34.05 -17.18
N LEU A 1079 13.98 -33.87 -17.11
CA LEU A 1079 13.25 -33.79 -15.85
C LEU A 1079 12.28 -34.95 -15.72
N ASP A 1080 12.17 -35.50 -14.52
CA ASP A 1080 11.15 -36.48 -14.14
C ASP A 1080 10.26 -35.84 -13.06
N GLY A 1081 9.01 -35.52 -13.42
CA GLY A 1081 8.07 -34.88 -12.49
C GLY A 1081 8.55 -33.54 -11.92
N GLY A 1082 9.30 -32.78 -12.72
CA GLY A 1082 9.88 -31.49 -12.35
C GLY A 1082 11.26 -31.57 -11.67
N VAL A 1083 11.80 -32.76 -11.40
CA VAL A 1083 13.15 -32.93 -10.82
C VAL A 1083 14.17 -33.09 -11.94
N PRO A 1084 15.16 -32.19 -12.09
CA PRO A 1084 16.14 -32.27 -13.16
C PRO A 1084 17.26 -33.26 -12.87
N ALA A 1085 17.65 -34.03 -13.89
CA ALA A 1085 18.92 -34.76 -13.91
C ALA A 1085 20.12 -33.79 -13.83
N VAL A 1086 21.33 -34.32 -13.66
CA VAL A 1086 22.53 -33.54 -13.99
C VAL A 1086 22.52 -33.34 -15.51
N GLY A 1087 22.52 -32.08 -15.94
CA GLY A 1087 22.44 -31.69 -17.33
C GLY A 1087 23.73 -31.93 -18.11
N VAL A 1088 23.65 -31.75 -19.42
CA VAL A 1088 24.80 -31.73 -20.32
C VAL A 1088 24.65 -30.58 -21.30
N TYR A 1089 25.77 -30.03 -21.78
CA TYR A 1089 25.71 -29.10 -22.90
C TYR A 1089 25.43 -29.83 -24.22
N VAL A 1090 24.53 -29.26 -25.02
CA VAL A 1090 24.27 -29.62 -26.42
C VAL A 1090 24.42 -28.38 -27.30
N ARG A 1091 24.99 -28.56 -28.48
CA ARG A 1091 25.14 -27.53 -29.49
C ARG A 1091 23.98 -27.62 -30.47
N ILE A 1092 23.35 -26.49 -30.77
CA ILE A 1092 22.19 -26.43 -31.68
C ILE A 1092 22.46 -25.39 -32.76
N GLY A 1093 22.22 -25.75 -34.02
CA GLY A 1093 22.34 -24.85 -35.16
C GLY A 1093 23.74 -24.75 -35.77
N GLY A 1094 24.72 -25.46 -35.21
CA GLY A 1094 26.11 -25.40 -35.65
C GLY A 1094 26.74 -24.01 -35.49
N ASP A 1095 27.73 -23.70 -36.32
CA ASP A 1095 28.40 -22.40 -36.36
C ASP A 1095 28.28 -21.75 -37.76
N PRO A 1096 27.10 -21.20 -38.11
CA PRO A 1096 26.85 -20.60 -39.42
C PRO A 1096 27.69 -19.34 -39.67
N GLY A 1097 28.08 -18.64 -38.60
CA GLY A 1097 28.97 -17.48 -38.65
C GLY A 1097 30.44 -17.84 -38.92
N LYS A 1098 30.77 -19.14 -38.93
CA LYS A 1098 32.14 -19.68 -39.05
C LYS A 1098 33.08 -19.10 -38.01
N LEU A 1099 32.55 -18.79 -36.83
CA LEU A 1099 33.29 -18.23 -35.71
C LEU A 1099 34.43 -19.14 -35.27
N GLY A 1100 34.31 -20.46 -35.39
CA GLY A 1100 35.37 -21.44 -35.11
C GLY A 1100 36.63 -21.28 -35.97
N ASN A 1101 36.54 -20.58 -37.10
CA ASN A 1101 37.68 -20.19 -37.94
C ASN A 1101 38.14 -18.74 -37.69
N TRP A 1102 37.50 -18.03 -36.76
CA TRP A 1102 37.77 -16.63 -36.43
C TRP A 1102 38.41 -16.49 -35.04
N PRO A 1103 39.36 -15.54 -34.89
CA PRO A 1103 40.03 -14.78 -35.95
C PRO A 1103 41.13 -15.62 -36.63
N GLN A 1104 41.52 -15.23 -37.85
CA GLN A 1104 42.73 -15.76 -38.48
C GLN A 1104 43.93 -14.92 -38.05
N GLY A 1105 44.71 -15.41 -37.09
CA GLY A 1105 45.92 -14.75 -36.62
C GLY A 1105 46.82 -15.72 -35.85
N PRO A 1106 48.15 -15.55 -35.86
CA PRO A 1106 49.08 -16.49 -35.22
C PRO A 1106 48.92 -16.55 -33.69
N ASP A 1107 48.37 -15.51 -33.07
CA ASP A 1107 48.13 -15.44 -31.63
C ASP A 1107 46.81 -16.10 -31.18
N PHE A 1108 45.99 -16.56 -32.13
CA PHE A 1108 44.68 -17.15 -31.86
C PHE A 1108 44.60 -18.56 -32.42
N THR A 1109 44.06 -19.48 -31.63
CA THR A 1109 43.83 -20.86 -32.08
C THR A 1109 42.44 -20.97 -32.69
N THR A 1110 42.37 -21.59 -33.86
CA THR A 1110 41.11 -21.90 -34.55
C THR A 1110 40.66 -23.32 -34.20
N PRO A 1111 39.67 -23.50 -33.31
CA PRO A 1111 39.16 -24.83 -32.96
C PRO A 1111 38.34 -25.48 -34.07
N GLY A 1112 37.94 -24.71 -35.10
CA GLY A 1112 37.08 -25.17 -36.19
C GLY A 1112 35.58 -25.02 -35.89
N ILE A 1113 34.77 -25.24 -36.94
CA ILE A 1113 33.31 -25.06 -36.99
C ILE A 1113 32.55 -26.25 -36.42
#